data_AF-I0IAG3-F1
#
_entry.id   AF-I0IAG3-F1
#
_cell.length_a   1.000
_cell.length_b   1.000
_cell.length_c   1.000
_cell.angle_alpha   90.00
_cell.angle_beta   90.00
_cell.angle_gamma   90.00
#
_symmetry.space_group_name_H-M   'P 1'
#
loop_
_entity.id
_entity.type
_entity.pdbx_description
1 polymer ?
#
loop_
_entity_poly.entity_id
_entity_poly.type
_entity_poly.pdbx_seq_one_letter_code
_entity_poly.pdbx_strand_id
1 'polypeptide(L)'
;MPHPPPDPDPETAPRRPRRRSLRAVVLGLGLALFVAGFTYFNDAVVRQTPFIGNFLPVSVFGVTLAAALGLNPLLSWLGRGRAWPRALRPLKPVELGVVAALALGACGWAGSGYFRTFLTVLVVPGDQVRANPGWSAAGVMSYVPGGDAALAPGQVRGLAGVAAAGGVAAARSADPAAGAGVDPASSLAAALGLLPDLPAAGPAAAAVAAQLTAEEAAFLASLAGQASASGTDTAEALRALNRLIENPGWVESVPPPLRPAGTHAALSAAGALEAERSRLLGAQAELLARRARVAPAPAEDPDAARAAAGLQARLESLRAAGRSIEEPGGRGGSLRAARELAARELLAAALPAHVAPPPRGGAVLPAGGRPDPWITDAALAGRPAAPGAGWGLGELPWPLWVPVLLRWGGATLLLAAMGLGLALVVHPQWTRRELLPYPIARLLEEAAAPDPLRGGAGAPAVLRRGVFWAGFALVAGVHLLGGLHAWFPAVPAVPLGFDLNPLRSLFPVASAVPGADGVFNARLYPAVAAFACFLTLPVGFSLGVSMLLWLALGAAFLGSGAAFTDGFYGPGSGNLLRAGAYAAMSMVVLYTGRRFYAAAAVRGVGLGGLLPGGGAGVPASAVWGARVAALGGLAAAAVLRDLGLAAPLALGFVVAVAAVWVVMSRVVAETGCFYLQPGFLPVGIASGLLGDAALGPVGLVLVGLASLLVIGDQRETLMPFLLHALRLGDPAPGRVGVGAPAVGDAAGSRGVGKLAAWLALSVASTFVLALVVTFLWQYNAGIDAADRWARLWMPVQPWDQLTRSLSSLSAEGRLTEAVFTDGLARLGLLDPRPAAWSWFLGGFAALSICALLRLRIPGWPLHPVIFLVWGTTPMSRFAWSFLVGWLVKLCVVRLGGTRAARSMQPLLVGVIAAELLMALGWIAVGAAYHLATGKTPAGYVVFPG
;
A
#
# COMPACT_ATOMS: atom_id res chain seq x y z
N MET A 1 -6.87 -62.18 -45.99
CA MET A 1 -7.55 -60.96 -45.53
C MET A 1 -6.86 -60.49 -44.25
N PRO A 2 -6.38 -59.23 -44.16
CA PRO A 2 -5.82 -58.71 -42.91
C PRO A 2 -6.94 -58.33 -41.94
N HIS A 3 -6.72 -58.59 -40.64
CA HIS A 3 -7.63 -58.25 -39.54
C HIS A 3 -7.94 -56.74 -39.51
N PRO A 4 -9.18 -56.35 -39.15
CA PRO A 4 -9.50 -54.94 -38.92
C PRO A 4 -8.69 -54.41 -37.73
N PRO A 5 -8.28 -53.12 -37.75
CA PRO A 5 -7.55 -52.51 -36.64
C PRO A 5 -8.40 -52.53 -35.37
N PRO A 6 -7.78 -52.69 -34.18
CA PRO A 6 -8.49 -52.65 -32.90
C PRO A 6 -9.14 -51.28 -32.70
N ASP A 7 -10.36 -51.27 -32.15
CA ASP A 7 -11.07 -50.05 -31.77
C ASP A 7 -10.17 -49.19 -30.86
N PRO A 8 -10.12 -47.86 -31.08
CA PRO A 8 -9.34 -46.98 -30.21
C PRO A 8 -9.87 -47.05 -28.78
N ASP A 9 -8.98 -47.36 -27.85
CA ASP A 9 -9.22 -47.45 -26.41
C ASP A 9 -9.96 -46.19 -25.92
N PRO A 10 -11.17 -46.29 -25.30
CA PRO A 10 -11.97 -45.14 -24.88
C PRO A 10 -11.27 -44.20 -23.89
N GLU A 11 -10.13 -44.61 -23.30
CA GLU A 11 -9.27 -43.73 -22.49
C GLU A 11 -8.43 -42.73 -23.29
N THR A 12 -8.23 -42.94 -24.60
CA THR A 12 -7.39 -42.09 -25.48
C THR A 12 -8.16 -40.99 -26.22
N ALA A 13 -9.50 -40.97 -26.11
CA ALA A 13 -10.32 -39.94 -26.73
C ALA A 13 -10.06 -38.56 -26.10
N PRO A 14 -9.84 -37.49 -26.90
CA PRO A 14 -9.64 -36.14 -26.36
C PRO A 14 -10.86 -35.70 -25.57
N ARG A 15 -10.75 -35.69 -24.24
CA ARG A 15 -11.82 -35.23 -23.34
C ARG A 15 -12.17 -33.79 -23.70
N ARG A 16 -13.40 -33.56 -24.18
CA ARG A 16 -13.90 -32.22 -24.52
C ARG A 16 -13.56 -31.22 -23.40
N PRO A 17 -13.04 -30.02 -23.73
CA PRO A 17 -12.71 -29.02 -22.73
C PRO A 17 -13.95 -28.72 -21.90
N ARG A 18 -13.87 -28.99 -20.59
CA ARG A 18 -14.97 -28.79 -19.65
C ARG A 18 -15.39 -27.32 -19.68
N ARG A 19 -16.53 -27.02 -20.30
CA ARG A 19 -17.09 -25.67 -20.32
C ARG A 19 -17.36 -25.22 -18.88
N ARG A 20 -16.75 -24.11 -18.47
CA ARG A 20 -17.09 -23.45 -17.20
C ARG A 20 -18.56 -23.06 -17.24
N SER A 21 -19.29 -23.36 -16.17
CA SER A 21 -20.71 -23.04 -16.12
C SER A 21 -20.88 -21.55 -15.78
N LEU A 22 -21.75 -20.87 -16.53
CA LEU A 22 -22.10 -19.46 -16.24
C LEU A 22 -22.59 -19.30 -14.79
N ARG A 23 -23.28 -20.32 -14.23
CA ARG A 23 -23.70 -20.35 -12.83
C ARG A 23 -22.54 -20.18 -11.84
N ALA A 24 -21.39 -20.82 -12.07
CA ALA A 24 -20.25 -20.71 -11.17
C ALA A 24 -19.63 -19.31 -11.22
N VAL A 25 -19.65 -18.66 -12.39
CA VAL A 25 -19.18 -17.28 -12.54
C VAL A 25 -20.10 -16.31 -11.79
N VAL A 26 -21.43 -16.45 -11.97
CA VAL A 26 -22.42 -15.60 -11.28
C VAL A 26 -22.32 -15.78 -9.76
N LEU A 27 -22.25 -17.01 -9.27
CA LEU A 27 -22.10 -17.29 -7.84
C LEU A 27 -20.76 -16.77 -7.30
N GLY A 28 -19.68 -16.92 -8.06
CA GLY A 28 -18.35 -16.43 -7.67
C GLY A 28 -18.27 -14.92 -7.59
N LEU A 29 -18.81 -14.19 -8.58
CA LEU A 29 -18.91 -12.73 -8.54
C LEU A 29 -19.86 -12.26 -7.44
N GLY A 30 -21.00 -12.94 -7.24
CA GLY A 30 -21.93 -12.64 -6.15
C GLY A 30 -21.27 -12.79 -4.78
N LEU A 31 -20.51 -13.88 -4.57
CA LEU A 31 -19.74 -14.05 -3.33
C LEU A 31 -18.65 -12.98 -3.20
N ALA A 32 -17.94 -12.64 -4.28
CA ALA A 32 -16.93 -11.57 -4.25
C ALA A 32 -17.51 -10.22 -3.82
N LEU A 33 -18.68 -9.84 -4.36
CA LEU A 33 -19.39 -8.62 -3.99
C LEU A 33 -19.91 -8.67 -2.55
N PHE A 34 -20.45 -9.81 -2.11
CA PHE A 34 -20.85 -9.99 -0.72
C PHE A 34 -19.67 -9.84 0.23
N VAL A 35 -18.54 -10.47 -0.07
CA VAL A 35 -17.30 -10.32 0.71
C VAL A 35 -16.91 -8.84 0.77
N ALA A 36 -16.81 -8.16 -0.38
CA ALA A 36 -16.44 -6.76 -0.41
C ALA A 36 -17.37 -5.82 0.38
N GLY A 37 -18.68 -6.06 0.34
CA GLY A 37 -19.66 -5.25 1.06
C GLY A 37 -19.83 -5.62 2.54
N PHE A 38 -19.56 -6.86 2.93
CA PHE A 38 -19.79 -7.33 4.29
C PHE A 38 -18.55 -7.23 5.19
N THR A 39 -17.34 -7.24 4.62
CA THR A 39 -16.10 -7.28 5.42
C THR A 39 -15.99 -6.13 6.42
N TYR A 40 -16.25 -4.88 6.00
CA TYR A 40 -16.16 -3.74 6.93
C TYR A 40 -17.15 -3.87 8.09
N PHE A 41 -18.40 -4.26 7.78
CA PHE A 41 -19.42 -4.48 8.79
C PHE A 41 -18.98 -5.56 9.80
N ASN A 42 -18.48 -6.70 9.33
CA ASN A 42 -17.99 -7.74 10.23
C ASN A 42 -16.80 -7.25 11.08
N ASP A 43 -15.80 -6.67 10.46
CA ASP A 43 -14.51 -6.42 11.10
C ASP A 43 -14.55 -5.20 12.04
N ALA A 44 -15.28 -4.14 11.67
CA ALA A 44 -15.36 -2.90 12.46
C ALA A 44 -16.60 -2.83 13.38
N VAL A 45 -17.76 -3.34 12.94
CA VAL A 45 -19.04 -3.20 13.66
C VAL A 45 -19.34 -4.43 14.53
N VAL A 46 -19.30 -5.62 13.95
CA VAL A 46 -19.63 -6.87 14.65
C VAL A 46 -18.44 -7.41 15.46
N ARG A 47 -17.21 -7.14 15.00
CA ARG A 47 -15.94 -7.47 15.66
C ARG A 47 -15.76 -8.94 16.01
N GLN A 48 -16.16 -9.80 15.06
CA GLN A 48 -15.89 -11.23 15.13
C GLN A 48 -14.54 -11.54 14.48
N THR A 49 -14.25 -12.82 14.27
CA THR A 49 -13.09 -13.25 13.48
C THR A 49 -13.01 -12.46 12.16
N PRO A 50 -11.83 -11.90 11.79
CA PRO A 50 -11.68 -11.13 10.55
C PRO A 50 -12.17 -11.90 9.33
N PHE A 51 -12.96 -11.25 8.48
CA PHE A 51 -13.66 -11.94 7.40
C PHE A 51 -12.70 -12.39 6.28
N ILE A 52 -11.61 -11.64 6.08
CA ILE A 52 -10.50 -11.99 5.17
C ILE A 52 -9.24 -12.30 6.00
N GLY A 53 -8.69 -11.33 6.74
CA GLY A 53 -7.68 -11.48 7.80
C GLY A 53 -6.29 -12.01 7.38
N ASN A 54 -6.21 -12.86 6.36
CA ASN A 54 -5.04 -13.61 5.92
C ASN A 54 -5.29 -14.30 4.55
N PHE A 55 -4.32 -15.07 4.03
CA PHE A 55 -4.40 -15.76 2.74
C PHE A 55 -5.27 -17.04 2.73
N LEU A 56 -5.95 -17.35 3.83
CA LEU A 56 -7.02 -18.34 3.94
C LEU A 56 -8.31 -17.65 4.42
N PRO A 57 -8.95 -16.79 3.60
CA PRO A 57 -10.11 -16.02 4.01
C PRO A 57 -11.24 -16.93 4.48
N VAL A 58 -11.70 -16.74 5.72
CA VAL A 58 -12.84 -17.46 6.29
C VAL A 58 -14.07 -17.27 5.40
N SER A 59 -14.25 -16.05 4.90
CA SER A 59 -15.33 -15.67 3.98
C SER A 59 -15.36 -16.46 2.67
N VAL A 60 -14.21 -16.88 2.14
CA VAL A 60 -14.13 -17.59 0.87
C VAL A 60 -14.06 -19.10 1.08
N PHE A 61 -13.08 -19.56 1.86
CA PHE A 61 -12.89 -20.99 2.10
C PHE A 61 -13.94 -21.55 3.05
N GLY A 62 -14.34 -20.81 4.09
CA GLY A 62 -15.43 -21.22 4.97
C GLY A 62 -16.77 -21.34 4.22
N VAL A 63 -17.15 -20.34 3.40
CA VAL A 63 -18.40 -20.40 2.61
C VAL A 63 -18.36 -21.52 1.58
N THR A 64 -17.25 -21.71 0.88
CA THR A 64 -17.14 -22.79 -0.12
C THR A 64 -17.07 -24.18 0.52
N LEU A 65 -16.49 -24.31 1.71
CA LEU A 65 -16.56 -25.54 2.51
C LEU A 65 -17.96 -25.79 3.05
N ALA A 66 -18.67 -24.76 3.54
CA ALA A 66 -20.07 -24.88 3.95
C ALA A 66 -20.94 -25.36 2.78
N ALA A 67 -20.68 -24.83 1.58
CA ALA A 67 -21.34 -25.27 0.36
C ALA A 67 -21.00 -26.73 0.01
N ALA A 68 -19.72 -27.13 0.11
CA ALA A 68 -19.26 -28.47 -0.24
C ALA A 68 -19.73 -29.54 0.77
N LEU A 69 -19.64 -29.25 2.07
CA LEU A 69 -19.82 -30.21 3.17
C LEU A 69 -21.24 -30.20 3.76
N GLY A 70 -22.01 -29.12 3.55
CA GLY A 70 -23.39 -28.99 4.04
C GLY A 70 -24.41 -28.88 2.91
N LEU A 71 -24.32 -27.81 2.11
CA LEU A 71 -25.31 -27.49 1.07
C LEU A 71 -25.39 -28.59 0.00
N ASN A 72 -24.26 -29.01 -0.58
CA ASN A 72 -24.23 -30.03 -1.62
C ASN A 72 -24.87 -31.37 -1.18
N PRO A 73 -24.52 -31.95 -0.01
CA PRO A 73 -25.23 -33.11 0.54
C PRO A 73 -26.73 -32.89 0.71
N LEU A 74 -27.14 -31.72 1.23
CA LEU A 74 -28.56 -31.38 1.43
C LEU A 74 -29.32 -31.32 0.10
N LEU A 75 -28.80 -30.60 -0.89
CA LEU A 75 -29.36 -30.50 -2.24
C LEU A 75 -29.41 -31.88 -2.92
N SER A 76 -28.39 -32.72 -2.70
CA SER A 76 -28.36 -34.09 -3.21
C SER A 76 -29.41 -35.00 -2.56
N TRP A 77 -29.70 -34.76 -1.27
CA TRP A 77 -30.73 -35.50 -0.53
C TRP A 77 -32.14 -35.06 -0.95
N LEU A 78 -32.40 -33.76 -1.01
CA LEU A 78 -33.67 -33.19 -1.46
C LEU A 78 -33.98 -33.48 -2.95
N GLY A 79 -32.94 -33.64 -3.77
CA GLY A 79 -33.05 -33.94 -5.20
C GLY A 79 -33.24 -35.42 -5.56
N ARG A 80 -33.27 -36.34 -4.59
CA ARG A 80 -33.46 -37.77 -4.88
C ARG A 80 -34.84 -38.02 -5.50
N GLY A 81 -34.87 -38.58 -6.72
CA GLY A 81 -36.11 -38.94 -7.41
C GLY A 81 -36.85 -37.79 -8.12
N ARG A 82 -36.29 -36.58 -8.18
CA ARG A 82 -36.91 -35.41 -8.85
C ARG A 82 -35.98 -34.75 -9.87
N ALA A 83 -36.53 -34.31 -10.99
CA ALA A 83 -35.80 -33.51 -11.97
C ALA A 83 -35.58 -32.08 -11.44
N TRP A 84 -34.40 -31.82 -10.86
CA TRP A 84 -34.08 -30.48 -10.33
C TRP A 84 -33.72 -29.47 -11.43
N PRO A 85 -34.20 -28.21 -11.31
CA PRO A 85 -33.71 -27.08 -12.10
C PRO A 85 -32.19 -26.99 -12.03
N ARG A 86 -31.54 -26.63 -13.14
CA ARG A 86 -30.06 -26.58 -13.22
C ARG A 86 -29.43 -25.67 -12.15
N ALA A 87 -30.15 -24.65 -11.68
CA ALA A 87 -29.71 -23.73 -10.64
C ALA A 87 -29.61 -24.39 -9.26
N LEU A 88 -30.49 -25.35 -8.94
CA LEU A 88 -30.54 -25.99 -7.63
C LEU A 88 -29.65 -27.24 -7.55
N ARG A 89 -29.18 -27.79 -8.67
CA ARG A 89 -28.32 -29.00 -8.64
C ARG A 89 -27.03 -28.75 -7.87
N PRO A 90 -26.53 -29.74 -7.09
CA PRO A 90 -25.26 -29.64 -6.36
C PRO A 90 -24.11 -29.11 -7.21
N LEU A 91 -23.26 -28.31 -6.59
CA LEU A 91 -22.10 -27.70 -7.21
C LEU A 91 -21.01 -28.75 -7.42
N LYS A 92 -20.47 -28.83 -8.64
CA LYS A 92 -19.34 -29.69 -8.94
C LYS A 92 -18.07 -29.12 -8.28
N PRO A 93 -17.04 -29.95 -8.02
CA PRO A 93 -15.78 -29.47 -7.43
C PRO A 93 -15.13 -28.34 -8.26
N VAL A 94 -15.19 -28.45 -9.59
CA VAL A 94 -14.70 -27.41 -10.51
C VAL A 94 -15.48 -26.10 -10.38
N GLU A 95 -16.77 -26.15 -10.08
CA GLU A 95 -17.60 -24.96 -9.91
C GLU A 95 -17.34 -24.30 -8.57
N LEU A 96 -17.17 -25.08 -7.50
CA LEU A 96 -16.71 -24.58 -6.21
C LEU A 96 -15.33 -23.92 -6.32
N GLY A 97 -14.41 -24.51 -7.09
CA GLY A 97 -13.10 -23.93 -7.38
C GLY A 97 -13.21 -22.59 -8.11
N VAL A 98 -14.10 -22.46 -9.10
CA VAL A 98 -14.35 -21.17 -9.80
C VAL A 98 -15.01 -20.14 -8.87
N VAL A 99 -15.96 -20.55 -8.03
CA VAL A 99 -16.62 -19.67 -7.04
C VAL A 99 -15.58 -19.10 -6.07
N ALA A 100 -14.76 -19.98 -5.48
CA ALA A 100 -13.66 -19.58 -4.61
C ALA A 100 -12.66 -18.67 -5.33
N ALA A 101 -12.24 -19.05 -6.55
CA ALA A 101 -11.27 -18.28 -7.32
C ALA A 101 -11.73 -16.83 -7.58
N LEU A 102 -12.98 -16.64 -7.99
CA LEU A 102 -13.50 -15.29 -8.25
C LEU A 102 -13.70 -14.49 -6.96
N ALA A 103 -14.11 -15.13 -5.87
CA ALA A 103 -14.26 -14.51 -4.56
C ALA A 103 -12.92 -14.06 -3.96
N LEU A 104 -11.83 -14.82 -4.16
CA LEU A 104 -10.47 -14.41 -3.80
C LEU A 104 -10.04 -13.10 -4.48
N GLY A 105 -10.67 -12.76 -5.61
CA GLY A 105 -10.49 -11.47 -6.26
C GLY A 105 -10.78 -10.29 -5.34
N ALA A 106 -11.76 -10.39 -4.43
CA ALA A 106 -12.17 -9.31 -3.53
C ALA A 106 -11.20 -9.07 -2.35
N CYS A 107 -10.34 -10.05 -2.04
CA CYS A 107 -9.64 -10.11 -0.77
C CYS A 107 -8.45 -9.16 -0.64
N GLY A 108 -8.02 -8.51 -1.73
CA GLY A 108 -6.87 -7.61 -1.72
C GLY A 108 -7.13 -6.20 -1.18
N TRP A 109 -8.39 -5.81 -0.99
CA TRP A 109 -8.75 -4.44 -0.56
C TRP A 109 -9.89 -4.37 0.45
N ALA A 110 -10.83 -5.31 0.45
CA ALA A 110 -11.92 -5.34 1.41
C ALA A 110 -11.39 -5.89 2.75
N GLY A 111 -11.52 -5.13 3.84
CA GLY A 111 -10.98 -5.53 5.15
C GLY A 111 -9.58 -4.97 5.37
N SER A 112 -8.68 -5.78 5.93
CA SER A 112 -7.38 -5.31 6.38
C SER A 112 -6.43 -4.88 5.27
N GLY A 113 -6.74 -5.18 4.00
CA GLY A 113 -6.04 -4.64 2.84
C GLY A 113 -6.18 -3.12 2.67
N TYR A 114 -6.33 -2.67 1.42
CA TYR A 114 -6.28 -1.25 1.05
C TYR A 114 -7.18 -0.31 1.86
N PHE A 115 -8.46 -0.65 2.07
CA PHE A 115 -9.44 0.31 2.61
C PHE A 115 -9.44 0.47 4.14
N ARG A 116 -8.78 -0.44 4.88
CA ARG A 116 -8.64 -0.31 6.34
C ARG A 116 -7.92 0.97 6.74
N THR A 117 -6.87 1.34 6.01
CA THR A 117 -5.99 2.47 6.35
C THR A 117 -6.14 3.63 5.39
N PHE A 118 -6.80 3.44 4.24
CA PHE A 118 -6.90 4.46 3.19
C PHE A 118 -7.33 5.83 3.71
N LEU A 119 -8.48 5.87 4.39
CA LEU A 119 -9.05 7.12 4.87
C LEU A 119 -8.25 7.68 6.05
N THR A 120 -7.79 6.83 6.98
CA THR A 120 -7.03 7.29 8.16
C THR A 120 -5.68 7.89 7.78
N VAL A 121 -4.93 7.24 6.88
CA VAL A 121 -3.61 7.70 6.41
C VAL A 121 -3.69 9.05 5.70
N LEU A 122 -4.82 9.34 5.03
CA LEU A 122 -5.00 10.57 4.25
C LEU A 122 -5.68 11.71 5.03
N VAL A 123 -6.46 11.41 6.08
CA VAL A 123 -7.24 12.42 6.82
C VAL A 123 -6.60 12.81 8.15
N VAL A 124 -6.12 11.83 8.93
CA VAL A 124 -5.57 12.06 10.28
C VAL A 124 -4.43 13.08 10.30
N PRO A 125 -3.50 13.09 9.32
CA PRO A 125 -2.39 14.05 9.34
C PRO A 125 -2.83 15.52 9.35
N GLY A 126 -3.91 15.87 8.64
CA GLY A 126 -4.40 17.25 8.59
C GLY A 126 -4.84 17.78 9.95
N ASP A 127 -5.42 16.91 10.79
CA ASP A 127 -5.74 17.26 12.18
C ASP A 127 -4.49 17.33 13.07
N GLN A 128 -3.63 16.32 12.96
CA GLN A 128 -2.45 16.14 13.80
C GLN A 128 -1.38 17.22 13.60
N VAL A 129 -1.26 17.83 12.41
CA VAL A 129 -0.31 18.93 12.18
C VAL A 129 -0.56 20.11 13.12
N ARG A 130 -1.82 20.40 13.48
CA ARG A 130 -2.14 21.46 14.45
C ARG A 130 -1.81 21.06 15.88
N ALA A 131 -2.02 19.78 16.21
CA ALA A 131 -1.84 19.24 17.55
C ALA A 131 -0.38 18.88 17.87
N ASN A 132 0.47 18.68 16.85
CA ASN A 132 1.86 18.27 16.99
C ASN A 132 2.82 19.45 16.70
N PRO A 133 3.40 20.08 17.74
CA PRO A 133 4.29 21.23 17.56
C PRO A 133 5.52 20.91 16.71
N GLY A 134 6.03 19.67 16.76
CA GLY A 134 7.19 19.25 15.97
C GLY A 134 6.89 19.25 14.47
N TRP A 135 5.70 18.80 14.08
CA TRP A 135 5.27 18.80 12.68
C TRP A 135 5.03 20.22 12.16
N SER A 136 4.38 21.07 12.97
CA SER A 136 4.16 22.47 12.62
C SER A 136 5.48 23.25 12.50
N ALA A 137 6.42 23.05 13.43
CA ALA A 137 7.72 23.73 13.39
C ALA A 137 8.59 23.29 12.20
N ALA A 138 8.52 22.01 11.83
CA ALA A 138 9.21 21.47 10.66
C ALA A 138 8.54 21.82 9.32
N GLY A 139 7.34 22.41 9.34
CA GLY A 139 6.60 22.76 8.12
C GLY A 139 6.30 21.55 7.23
N VAL A 140 5.95 20.40 7.83
CA VAL A 140 5.85 19.12 7.09
C VAL A 140 4.87 19.17 5.90
N MET A 141 3.80 19.97 6.00
CA MET A 141 2.81 20.13 4.92
C MET A 141 3.32 20.91 3.71
N SER A 142 4.37 21.71 3.87
CA SER A 142 5.02 22.45 2.79
C SER A 142 5.83 21.59 1.82
N TYR A 143 6.08 20.31 2.18
CA TYR A 143 6.73 19.32 1.32
C TYR A 143 5.71 18.36 0.67
N VAL A 144 4.42 18.54 0.91
CA VAL A 144 3.36 17.74 0.30
C VAL A 144 2.97 18.37 -1.04
N PRO A 145 2.96 17.63 -2.16
CA PRO A 145 2.47 18.14 -3.43
C PRO A 145 1.00 18.60 -3.37
N GLY A 146 0.78 19.86 -3.73
CA GLY A 146 -0.51 20.54 -3.58
C GLY A 146 -0.91 20.82 -2.13
N GLY A 147 0.05 20.78 -1.21
CA GLY A 147 -0.11 21.05 0.22
C GLY A 147 -0.02 22.53 0.59
N ASP A 148 0.63 22.81 1.72
CA ASP A 148 0.78 24.18 2.22
C ASP A 148 1.73 25.00 1.33
N ALA A 149 1.34 26.25 1.08
CA ALA A 149 2.11 27.21 0.31
C ALA A 149 3.18 27.92 1.16
N ALA A 150 3.14 27.80 2.49
CA ALA A 150 4.19 28.33 3.36
C ALA A 150 5.55 27.68 3.07
N LEU A 151 6.64 28.45 3.20
CA LEU A 151 8.01 27.98 3.13
C LEU A 151 8.42 27.33 4.45
N ALA A 152 9.09 26.17 4.34
CA ALA A 152 9.62 25.37 5.43
C ALA A 152 11.17 25.36 5.44
N PRO A 153 11.82 24.89 6.52
CA PRO A 153 13.28 24.87 6.64
C PRO A 153 13.99 24.22 5.44
N GLY A 154 15.10 24.82 4.98
CA GLY A 154 15.85 24.31 3.83
C GLY A 154 15.18 24.47 2.46
N GLN A 155 13.95 25.00 2.38
CA GLN A 155 13.37 25.49 1.11
C GLN A 155 13.93 26.84 0.69
N VAL A 156 14.82 27.44 1.51
CA VAL A 156 15.53 28.67 1.16
C VAL A 156 17.04 28.50 1.35
N ARG A 157 17.82 28.94 0.36
CA ARG A 157 19.28 28.83 0.29
C ARG A 157 19.93 30.21 0.32
N GLY A 158 20.93 30.39 1.18
CA GLY A 158 21.82 31.54 1.11
C GLY A 158 21.16 32.90 1.41
N LEU A 159 20.10 32.93 2.23
CA LEU A 159 19.40 34.18 2.59
C LEU A 159 20.31 35.23 3.24
N ALA A 160 21.34 34.82 3.98
CA ALA A 160 22.38 35.75 4.46
C ALA A 160 23.14 36.41 3.30
N GLY A 161 23.30 35.72 2.17
CA GLY A 161 23.88 36.23 0.92
C GLY A 161 22.90 37.04 0.08
N VAL A 162 21.59 36.73 0.07
CA VAL A 162 20.55 37.58 -0.54
C VAL A 162 20.44 38.90 0.22
N ALA A 163 20.54 38.85 1.55
CA ALA A 163 20.59 40.03 2.40
C ALA A 163 21.91 40.81 2.26
N ALA A 164 23.05 40.13 2.10
CA ALA A 164 24.35 40.77 1.86
C ALA A 164 24.49 41.35 0.44
N ALA A 165 23.95 40.68 -0.58
CA ALA A 165 23.93 41.14 -1.97
C ALA A 165 23.00 42.36 -2.16
N GLY A 166 21.88 42.40 -1.43
CA GLY A 166 21.01 43.58 -1.35
C GLY A 166 21.57 44.73 -0.51
N GLY A 167 22.56 44.47 0.36
CA GLY A 167 22.99 45.45 1.38
C GLY A 167 24.34 46.14 1.13
N VAL A 168 25.33 45.49 0.51
CA VAL A 168 26.73 45.94 0.68
C VAL A 168 27.27 46.78 -0.48
N ALA A 169 26.65 46.76 -1.67
CA ALA A 169 27.14 47.55 -2.82
C ALA A 169 26.35 48.84 -3.09
N ALA A 170 25.01 48.82 -2.96
CA ALA A 170 24.16 49.98 -3.27
C ALA A 170 24.29 51.12 -2.25
N ALA A 171 24.62 50.81 -0.99
CA ALA A 171 24.82 51.82 0.06
C ALA A 171 26.21 52.48 0.04
N ARG A 172 27.17 51.96 -0.75
CA ARG A 172 28.53 52.54 -0.85
C ARG A 172 28.78 53.32 -2.15
N SER A 173 27.94 53.16 -3.17
CA SER A 173 28.05 53.94 -4.42
C SER A 173 27.13 55.14 -4.49
N ALA A 174 26.20 55.30 -3.54
CA ALA A 174 25.45 56.54 -3.37
C ALA A 174 26.33 57.55 -2.62
N ASP A 175 27.01 58.40 -3.37
CA ASP A 175 27.59 59.64 -2.88
C ASP A 175 26.53 60.40 -2.05
N PRO A 176 26.75 60.63 -0.75
CA PRO A 176 25.76 61.25 0.13
C PRO A 176 25.39 62.70 -0.28
N ALA A 177 26.08 63.28 -1.27
CA ALA A 177 25.80 64.61 -1.81
C ALA A 177 24.83 64.64 -3.01
N ALA A 178 24.47 63.50 -3.61
CA ALA A 178 23.60 63.48 -4.79
C ALA A 178 22.13 63.18 -4.41
N GLY A 179 21.37 64.22 -4.09
CA GLY A 179 19.91 64.14 -3.95
C GLY A 179 19.23 63.88 -5.29
N ALA A 180 18.99 62.61 -5.63
CA ALA A 180 18.04 62.22 -6.66
C ALA A 180 17.46 60.83 -6.33
N GLY A 181 16.12 60.75 -6.33
CA GLY A 181 15.37 59.55 -6.02
C GLY A 181 15.80 58.37 -6.88
N VAL A 182 16.36 57.34 -6.24
CA VAL A 182 16.54 56.04 -6.85
C VAL A 182 15.24 55.27 -6.63
N ASP A 183 14.59 54.88 -7.73
CA ASP A 183 13.37 54.06 -7.71
C ASP A 183 13.67 52.72 -7.02
N PRO A 184 12.95 52.33 -5.94
CA PRO A 184 13.16 51.06 -5.25
C PRO A 184 13.08 49.84 -6.17
N ALA A 185 12.29 49.90 -7.25
CA ALA A 185 12.25 48.84 -8.27
C ALA A 185 13.57 48.74 -9.05
N SER A 186 14.22 49.88 -9.32
CA SER A 186 15.54 49.93 -9.95
C SER A 186 16.66 49.50 -9.00
N SER A 187 16.54 49.74 -7.69
CA SER A 187 17.46 49.22 -6.66
C SER A 187 17.30 47.72 -6.40
N LEU A 188 16.06 47.19 -6.41
CA LEU A 188 15.81 45.75 -6.33
C LEU A 188 16.28 45.06 -7.62
N ALA A 189 16.02 45.65 -8.80
CA ALA A 189 16.54 45.15 -10.07
C ALA A 189 18.07 45.21 -10.14
N ALA A 190 18.70 46.24 -9.56
CA ALA A 190 20.16 46.33 -9.43
C ALA A 190 20.72 45.34 -8.38
N ALA A 191 20.04 45.14 -7.25
CA ALA A 191 20.41 44.14 -6.23
C ALA A 191 20.24 42.70 -6.74
N LEU A 192 19.20 42.44 -7.53
CA LEU A 192 19.03 41.20 -8.28
C LEU A 192 20.09 41.08 -9.39
N GLY A 193 20.48 42.18 -10.04
CA GLY A 193 21.57 42.22 -11.02
C GLY A 193 23.00 42.11 -10.45
N LEU A 194 23.16 42.27 -9.13
CA LEU A 194 24.43 42.18 -8.40
C LEU A 194 24.71 40.78 -7.84
N LEU A 195 23.78 39.83 -8.00
CA LEU A 195 24.04 38.41 -7.78
C LEU A 195 24.94 37.91 -8.93
N PRO A 196 26.20 37.54 -8.67
CA PRO A 196 27.23 37.36 -9.70
C PRO A 196 26.96 36.20 -10.69
N ASP A 197 25.90 35.41 -10.48
CA ASP A 197 25.53 34.24 -11.28
C ASP A 197 24.10 34.29 -11.85
N LEU A 198 23.39 35.45 -11.82
CA LEU A 198 22.10 35.58 -12.49
C LEU A 198 22.33 35.82 -14.00
N PRO A 199 22.08 34.85 -14.91
CA PRO A 199 22.06 35.16 -16.33
C PRO A 199 20.98 36.21 -16.56
N ALA A 200 21.38 37.34 -17.15
CA ALA A 200 20.59 38.52 -17.51
C ALA A 200 19.09 38.32 -17.26
N ALA A 201 18.61 38.84 -16.12
CA ALA A 201 17.22 38.75 -15.67
C ALA A 201 16.24 38.82 -16.85
N GLY A 202 15.72 37.67 -17.26
CA GLY A 202 14.80 37.58 -18.38
C GLY A 202 13.50 38.35 -18.11
N PRO A 203 12.67 38.58 -19.14
CA PRO A 203 11.44 39.37 -19.04
C PRO A 203 10.47 38.92 -17.93
N ALA A 204 10.57 37.68 -17.45
CA ALA A 204 9.82 37.16 -16.30
C ALA A 204 10.25 37.80 -14.96
N ALA A 205 11.55 38.00 -14.71
CA ALA A 205 12.05 38.66 -13.50
C ALA A 205 11.71 40.16 -13.51
N ALA A 206 11.75 40.81 -14.67
CA ALA A 206 11.29 42.19 -14.85
C ALA A 206 9.76 42.32 -14.68
N ALA A 207 8.98 41.33 -15.13
CA ALA A 207 7.53 41.30 -14.94
C ALA A 207 7.12 41.02 -13.48
N VAL A 208 7.91 40.26 -12.72
CA VAL A 208 7.71 40.06 -11.27
C VAL A 208 8.16 41.28 -10.48
N ALA A 209 9.29 41.91 -10.84
CA ALA A 209 9.73 43.17 -10.26
C ALA A 209 8.75 44.32 -10.54
N ALA A 210 8.04 44.31 -11.69
CA ALA A 210 6.96 45.24 -12.00
C ALA A 210 5.63 44.92 -11.30
N GLN A 211 5.49 43.74 -10.68
CA GLN A 211 4.32 43.34 -9.89
C GLN A 211 4.50 43.58 -8.39
N LEU A 212 5.74 43.67 -7.92
CA LEU A 212 6.07 44.14 -6.57
C LEU A 212 5.94 45.67 -6.52
N THR A 213 5.19 46.18 -5.56
CA THR A 213 5.16 47.62 -5.29
C THR A 213 6.55 48.08 -4.81
N ALA A 214 6.87 49.35 -5.07
CA ALA A 214 8.13 49.97 -4.60
C ALA A 214 8.30 49.85 -3.07
N GLU A 215 7.19 49.82 -2.32
CA GLU A 215 7.17 49.63 -0.87
C GLU A 215 7.47 48.18 -0.44
N GLU A 216 6.93 47.17 -1.12
CA GLU A 216 7.24 45.75 -0.86
C GLU A 216 8.72 45.43 -1.13
N ALA A 217 9.27 46.00 -2.22
CA ALA A 217 10.68 45.89 -2.56
C ALA A 217 11.60 46.55 -1.52
N ALA A 218 11.27 47.76 -1.09
CA ALA A 218 12.02 48.50 -0.06
C ALA A 218 11.92 47.82 1.33
N PHE A 219 10.78 47.22 1.65
CA PHE A 219 10.56 46.50 2.90
C PHE A 219 11.35 45.19 2.96
N LEU A 220 11.36 44.40 1.88
CA LEU A 220 12.22 43.21 1.76
C LEU A 220 13.71 43.56 1.89
N ALA A 221 14.13 44.69 1.34
CA ALA A 221 15.49 45.22 1.50
C ALA A 221 15.78 45.70 2.94
N SER A 222 14.81 46.34 3.62
CA SER A 222 14.92 46.74 5.03
C SER A 222 15.01 45.55 5.98
N LEU A 223 14.24 44.48 5.73
CA LEU A 223 14.26 43.23 6.50
C LEU A 223 15.58 42.49 6.31
N ALA A 224 16.10 42.47 5.09
CA ALA A 224 17.45 41.98 4.79
C ALA A 224 18.52 42.76 5.57
N GLY A 225 18.39 44.09 5.66
CA GLY A 225 19.30 44.94 6.43
C GLY A 225 19.25 44.68 7.95
N GLN A 226 18.07 44.47 8.52
CA GLN A 226 17.90 44.15 9.94
C GLN A 226 18.40 42.74 10.29
N ALA A 227 18.10 41.74 9.45
CA ALA A 227 18.58 40.36 9.61
C ALA A 227 20.12 40.24 9.50
N SER A 228 20.75 41.16 8.75
CA SER A 228 22.21 41.24 8.65
C SER A 228 22.88 41.87 9.88
N ALA A 229 22.17 42.66 10.69
CA ALA A 229 22.72 43.39 11.84
C ALA A 229 22.67 42.59 13.16
N SER A 230 21.79 41.59 13.27
CA SER A 230 21.51 40.84 14.51
C SER A 230 22.21 39.48 14.63
N GLY A 231 22.94 39.01 13.60
CA GLY A 231 23.64 37.71 13.63
C GLY A 231 22.74 36.46 13.81
N THR A 232 21.43 36.65 13.85
CA THR A 232 20.33 35.69 14.00
C THR A 232 19.14 36.35 13.29
N ASP A 233 18.29 35.72 12.49
CA ASP A 233 17.71 34.39 12.57
C ASP A 233 17.08 34.02 11.21
N THR A 234 17.52 32.94 10.55
CA THR A 234 16.90 32.41 9.31
C THR A 234 15.38 32.24 9.47
N ALA A 235 14.91 32.01 10.70
CA ALA A 235 13.49 31.91 11.00
C ALA A 235 12.73 33.24 10.92
N GLU A 236 13.37 34.40 11.11
CA GLU A 236 12.72 35.71 10.93
C GLU A 236 12.51 36.04 9.45
N ALA A 237 13.51 35.77 8.61
CA ALA A 237 13.40 35.90 7.16
C ALA A 237 12.33 34.95 6.58
N LEU A 238 12.30 33.69 7.04
CA LEU A 238 11.24 32.75 6.67
C LEU A 238 9.85 33.22 7.14
N ARG A 239 9.73 33.76 8.37
CA ARG A 239 8.48 34.33 8.89
C ARG A 239 8.00 35.51 8.04
N ALA A 240 8.90 36.39 7.61
CA ALA A 240 8.57 37.52 6.76
C ALA A 240 8.11 37.07 5.35
N LEU A 241 8.82 36.14 4.74
CA LEU A 241 8.43 35.57 3.43
C LEU A 241 7.08 34.85 3.51
N ASN A 242 6.82 34.09 4.58
CA ASN A 242 5.53 33.43 4.78
C ASN A 242 4.39 34.45 4.97
N ARG A 243 4.61 35.53 5.73
CA ARG A 243 3.61 36.60 5.86
C ARG A 243 3.29 37.28 4.53
N LEU A 244 4.28 37.46 3.66
CA LEU A 244 4.08 38.00 2.32
C LEU A 244 3.24 37.06 1.45
N ILE A 245 3.50 35.74 1.51
CA ILE A 245 2.70 34.71 0.82
C ILE A 245 1.26 34.69 1.33
N GLU A 246 1.06 34.79 2.65
CA GLU A 246 -0.24 34.74 3.31
C GLU A 246 -1.08 36.00 3.08
N ASN A 247 -0.44 37.18 3.02
CA ASN A 247 -1.10 38.47 2.82
C ASN A 247 -0.20 39.43 2.03
N PRO A 248 -0.39 39.53 0.69
CA PRO A 248 0.35 40.47 -0.14
C PRO A 248 0.23 41.94 0.31
N GLY A 249 -0.92 42.35 0.88
CA GLY A 249 -1.13 43.70 1.41
C GLY A 249 -0.58 43.95 2.83
N TRP A 250 0.12 42.97 3.43
CA TRP A 250 0.60 43.05 4.81
C TRP A 250 1.56 44.22 5.06
N VAL A 251 2.35 44.61 4.05
CA VAL A 251 3.32 45.71 4.13
C VAL A 251 2.64 47.03 4.52
N GLU A 252 1.43 47.29 4.03
CA GLU A 252 0.64 48.49 4.32
C GLU A 252 0.16 48.55 5.78
N SER A 253 0.08 47.39 6.47
CA SER A 253 -0.46 47.23 7.82
C SER A 253 0.57 47.36 8.96
N VAL A 254 1.86 47.51 8.63
CA VAL A 254 2.95 47.59 9.62
C VAL A 254 2.98 48.98 10.28
N PRO A 255 2.92 49.09 11.62
CA PRO A 255 2.84 50.38 12.32
C PRO A 255 4.11 51.27 12.19
N PRO A 256 3.97 52.59 12.46
CA PRO A 256 4.92 53.64 12.07
C PRO A 256 6.40 53.53 12.51
N PRO A 257 6.77 53.02 13.71
CA PRO A 257 8.17 53.05 14.15
C PRO A 257 9.08 52.06 13.40
N LEU A 258 8.52 51.19 12.55
CA LEU A 258 9.25 50.23 11.71
C LEU A 258 9.39 50.69 10.24
N ARG A 259 8.91 51.89 9.88
CA ARG A 259 9.02 52.48 8.53
C ARG A 259 10.20 53.47 8.47
N PRO A 260 11.02 53.50 7.40
CA PRO A 260 12.08 54.51 7.26
C PRO A 260 11.52 55.94 7.23
N ALA A 261 12.24 56.88 7.84
CA ALA A 261 11.78 58.24 8.13
C ALA A 261 11.44 59.07 6.87
N GLY A 262 10.24 59.67 6.82
CA GLY A 262 9.89 60.65 5.79
C GLY A 262 8.40 60.84 5.47
N THR A 263 7.45 60.18 6.14
CA THR A 263 6.03 60.14 5.74
C THR A 263 5.09 60.80 6.74
N HIS A 264 5.30 62.09 7.04
CA HIS A 264 4.36 62.87 7.85
C HIS A 264 3.19 63.48 7.04
N ALA A 265 3.17 63.35 5.71
CA ALA A 265 2.19 64.01 4.84
C ALA A 265 1.10 63.10 4.21
N ALA A 266 1.23 61.76 4.29
CA ALA A 266 0.33 60.85 3.56
C ALA A 266 -0.80 60.22 4.42
N LEU A 267 -0.76 60.39 5.74
CA LEU A 267 -1.67 59.72 6.68
C LEU A 267 -3.10 60.25 6.71
N SER A 268 -3.43 61.31 5.95
CA SER A 268 -4.81 61.81 5.81
C SER A 268 -5.59 61.16 4.65
N ALA A 269 -4.96 60.35 3.79
CA ALA A 269 -5.59 59.78 2.59
C ALA A 269 -6.03 58.31 2.69
N ALA A 270 -5.58 57.56 3.71
CA ALA A 270 -5.71 56.10 3.77
C ALA A 270 -7.15 55.58 3.94
N GLY A 271 -8.06 56.37 4.51
CA GLY A 271 -9.48 55.97 4.67
C GLY A 271 -10.30 56.05 3.37
N ALA A 272 -9.89 56.89 2.41
CA ALA A 272 -10.60 57.07 1.14
C ALA A 272 -10.13 56.06 0.06
N LEU A 273 -8.91 55.53 0.21
CA LEU A 273 -8.31 54.59 -0.75
C LEU A 273 -8.84 53.16 -0.64
N GLU A 274 -9.27 52.69 0.53
CA GLU A 274 -9.76 51.31 0.73
C GLU A 274 -11.06 51.04 -0.08
N ALA A 275 -11.90 52.06 -0.21
CA ALA A 275 -13.13 52.01 -1.02
C ALA A 275 -12.85 52.05 -2.53
N GLU A 276 -11.84 52.81 -2.97
CA GLU A 276 -11.45 52.92 -4.37
C GLU A 276 -10.59 51.72 -4.84
N ARG A 277 -9.80 51.12 -3.95
CA ARG A 277 -9.01 49.88 -4.14
C ARG A 277 -9.90 48.70 -4.47
N SER A 278 -11.01 48.53 -3.75
CA SER A 278 -11.99 47.46 -4.01
C SER A 278 -12.65 47.60 -5.38
N ARG A 279 -12.85 48.85 -5.84
CA ARG A 279 -13.45 49.19 -7.14
C ARG A 279 -12.46 49.02 -8.31
N LEU A 280 -11.21 49.42 -8.11
CA LEU A 280 -10.13 49.32 -9.11
C LEU A 280 -9.60 47.90 -9.30
N LEU A 281 -9.60 47.04 -8.26
CA LEU A 281 -9.21 45.62 -8.37
C LEU A 281 -10.17 44.80 -9.25
N GLY A 282 -11.45 45.18 -9.30
CA GLY A 282 -12.41 44.64 -10.28
C GLY A 282 -12.08 45.04 -11.71
N ALA A 283 -11.71 46.31 -11.93
CA ALA A 283 -11.33 46.84 -13.25
C ALA A 283 -9.96 46.33 -13.75
N GLN A 284 -9.02 46.06 -12.84
CA GLN A 284 -7.67 45.58 -13.16
C GLN A 284 -7.67 44.11 -13.63
N ALA A 285 -8.56 43.28 -13.07
CA ALA A 285 -8.79 41.91 -13.54
C ALA A 285 -9.35 41.88 -14.97
N GLU A 286 -10.19 42.85 -15.33
CA GLU A 286 -10.77 43.01 -16.68
C GLU A 286 -9.74 43.54 -17.69
N LEU A 287 -8.83 44.41 -17.26
CA LEU A 287 -7.74 44.95 -18.08
C LEU A 287 -6.65 43.90 -18.37
N LEU A 288 -6.32 43.05 -17.39
CA LEU A 288 -5.38 41.92 -17.55
C LEU A 288 -5.96 40.83 -18.47
N ALA A 289 -7.28 40.62 -18.46
CA ALA A 289 -7.97 39.73 -19.39
C ALA A 289 -8.02 40.27 -20.84
N ARG A 290 -7.90 41.59 -21.03
CA ARG A 290 -7.79 42.22 -22.35
C ARG A 290 -6.35 42.22 -22.89
N ARG A 291 -5.34 42.42 -22.04
CA ARG A 291 -3.92 42.44 -22.45
C ARG A 291 -3.31 41.06 -22.73
N ALA A 292 -3.79 40.01 -22.06
CA ALA A 292 -3.37 38.63 -22.36
C ALA A 292 -3.79 38.13 -23.76
N ARG A 293 -4.68 38.84 -24.47
CA ARG A 293 -5.10 38.50 -25.84
C ARG A 293 -4.16 39.04 -26.93
N VAL A 294 -3.14 39.86 -26.59
CA VAL A 294 -2.47 40.73 -27.58
C VAL A 294 -0.94 40.53 -27.70
N ALA A 295 -0.27 39.75 -26.83
CA ALA A 295 1.20 39.61 -26.90
C ALA A 295 1.67 38.23 -27.43
N PRO A 296 2.41 38.16 -28.54
CA PRO A 296 3.10 36.94 -28.95
C PRO A 296 4.39 36.76 -28.11
N ALA A 297 4.62 35.54 -27.60
CA ALA A 297 5.81 35.21 -26.81
C ALA A 297 7.07 35.13 -27.71
N PRO A 298 8.22 35.73 -27.33
CA PRO A 298 9.50 35.44 -27.96
C PRO A 298 10.07 34.12 -27.41
N ALA A 299 10.57 33.31 -28.33
CA ALA A 299 11.18 32.01 -28.10
C ALA A 299 12.62 32.20 -27.58
N GLU A 300 12.97 31.65 -26.41
CA GLU A 300 14.36 31.28 -26.08
C GLU A 300 14.51 30.37 -24.83
N ASP A 301 13.52 30.25 -23.94
CA ASP A 301 13.54 29.26 -22.84
C ASP A 301 12.28 28.36 -22.83
N PRO A 302 12.40 27.06 -23.18
CA PRO A 302 11.27 26.14 -23.24
C PRO A 302 10.71 25.76 -21.86
N ASP A 303 11.43 25.97 -20.76
CA ASP A 303 10.92 25.72 -19.39
C ASP A 303 10.16 26.95 -18.86
N ALA A 304 10.64 28.17 -19.13
CA ALA A 304 9.89 29.40 -18.85
C ALA A 304 8.61 29.53 -19.69
N ALA A 305 8.65 29.15 -20.98
CA ALA A 305 7.47 29.10 -21.84
C ALA A 305 6.44 28.06 -21.35
N ARG A 306 6.92 26.92 -20.81
CA ARG A 306 6.06 25.91 -20.18
C ARG A 306 5.48 26.37 -18.84
N ALA A 307 6.25 27.10 -18.03
CA ALA A 307 5.77 27.68 -16.77
C ALA A 307 4.71 28.76 -17.02
N ALA A 308 4.93 29.65 -18.00
CA ALA A 308 3.97 30.67 -18.41
C ALA A 308 2.70 30.05 -19.02
N ALA A 309 2.83 29.05 -19.91
CA ALA A 309 1.70 28.33 -20.47
C ALA A 309 0.93 27.52 -19.41
N GLY A 310 1.63 26.95 -18.43
CA GLY A 310 1.05 26.23 -17.30
C GLY A 310 0.28 27.14 -16.35
N LEU A 311 0.85 28.30 -16.01
CA LEU A 311 0.20 29.36 -15.24
C LEU A 311 -1.05 29.88 -15.96
N GLN A 312 -0.95 30.11 -17.27
CA GLN A 312 -2.05 30.60 -18.09
C GLN A 312 -3.18 29.57 -18.23
N ALA A 313 -2.87 28.30 -18.49
CA ALA A 313 -3.86 27.22 -18.53
C ALA A 313 -4.53 26.99 -17.16
N ARG A 314 -3.80 27.16 -16.05
CA ARG A 314 -4.35 27.06 -14.69
C ARG A 314 -5.23 28.26 -14.34
N LEU A 315 -4.85 29.47 -14.75
CA LEU A 315 -5.66 30.68 -14.60
C LEU A 315 -6.94 30.60 -15.44
N GLU A 316 -6.87 30.02 -16.64
CA GLU A 316 -8.03 29.78 -17.51
C GLU A 316 -8.97 28.69 -16.96
N SER A 317 -8.43 27.62 -16.38
CA SER A 317 -9.26 26.62 -15.70
C SER A 317 -9.93 27.17 -14.44
N LEU A 318 -9.23 28.05 -13.69
CA LEU A 318 -9.80 28.78 -12.57
C LEU A 318 -10.88 29.79 -13.00
N ARG A 319 -10.76 30.41 -14.20
CA ARG A 319 -11.81 31.26 -14.81
C ARG A 319 -13.02 30.46 -15.27
N ALA A 320 -12.80 29.27 -15.82
CA ALA A 320 -13.88 28.36 -16.20
C ALA A 320 -14.65 27.87 -14.95
N ALA A 321 -13.94 27.63 -13.84
CA ALA A 321 -14.55 27.37 -12.55
C ALA A 321 -15.25 28.62 -11.97
N GLY A 322 -14.71 29.82 -12.17
CA GLY A 322 -15.27 31.08 -11.68
C GLY A 322 -16.64 31.47 -12.24
N ARG A 323 -17.11 30.88 -13.35
CA ARG A 323 -18.47 31.14 -13.88
C ARG A 323 -19.58 30.32 -13.20
N SER A 324 -19.25 29.39 -12.31
CA SER A 324 -20.23 28.54 -11.62
C SER A 324 -20.21 28.68 -10.09
N ILE A 325 -19.64 29.77 -9.54
CA ILE A 325 -19.38 29.94 -8.10
C ILE A 325 -20.00 31.25 -7.61
N GLU A 326 -21.30 31.40 -7.79
CA GLU A 326 -22.10 32.42 -7.09
C GLU A 326 -23.15 31.71 -6.24
N GLU A 327 -22.73 31.09 -5.13
CA GLU A 327 -23.64 30.80 -4.01
C GLU A 327 -22.99 31.17 -2.68
N PRO A 328 -23.75 31.76 -1.73
CA PRO A 328 -23.21 32.30 -0.49
C PRO A 328 -23.11 31.20 0.57
N GLY A 329 -21.88 30.77 0.86
CA GLY A 329 -21.56 29.87 1.96
C GLY A 329 -20.39 28.93 1.66
N GLY A 330 -19.21 29.20 2.25
CA GLY A 330 -18.13 28.20 2.37
C GLY A 330 -17.02 28.18 1.32
N ARG A 331 -16.92 29.13 0.37
CA ARG A 331 -15.95 29.07 -0.75
C ARG A 331 -14.91 30.20 -0.85
N GLY A 332 -14.59 30.91 0.25
CA GLY A 332 -13.52 31.92 0.28
C GLY A 332 -12.09 31.35 0.40
N GLY A 333 -11.94 30.14 0.95
CA GLY A 333 -10.63 29.53 1.22
C GLY A 333 -9.87 29.03 -0.02
N SER A 334 -10.58 28.62 -1.07
CA SER A 334 -9.97 28.08 -2.30
C SER A 334 -9.26 29.16 -3.13
N LEU A 335 -9.83 30.36 -3.19
CA LEU A 335 -9.22 31.51 -3.88
C LEU A 335 -7.97 32.00 -3.14
N ARG A 336 -8.02 32.05 -1.80
CA ARG A 336 -6.86 32.38 -0.96
C ARG A 336 -5.74 31.36 -1.13
N ALA A 337 -6.05 30.06 -1.07
CA ALA A 337 -5.08 28.99 -1.31
C ALA A 337 -4.40 29.10 -2.70
N ALA A 338 -5.20 29.38 -3.73
CA ALA A 338 -4.70 29.56 -5.08
C ALA A 338 -3.78 30.77 -5.20
N ARG A 339 -4.07 31.87 -4.47
CA ARG A 339 -3.22 33.08 -4.42
C ARG A 339 -1.91 32.81 -3.68
N GLU A 340 -1.95 32.16 -2.51
CA GLU A 340 -0.76 31.80 -1.73
C GLU A 340 0.19 30.91 -2.55
N LEU A 341 -0.35 29.89 -3.23
CA LEU A 341 0.44 29.02 -4.10
C LEU A 341 1.03 29.78 -5.29
N ALA A 342 0.25 30.65 -5.93
CA ALA A 342 0.73 31.49 -7.03
C ALA A 342 1.85 32.44 -6.56
N ALA A 343 1.74 33.01 -5.37
CA ALA A 343 2.79 33.85 -4.79
C ALA A 343 4.08 33.07 -4.55
N ARG A 344 4.01 31.83 -4.02
CA ARG A 344 5.18 30.97 -3.85
C ARG A 344 5.84 30.61 -5.19
N GLU A 345 5.04 30.29 -6.21
CA GLU A 345 5.54 30.00 -7.56
C GLU A 345 6.25 31.22 -8.17
N LEU A 346 5.68 32.42 -8.03
CA LEU A 346 6.29 33.67 -8.50
C LEU A 346 7.61 33.95 -7.77
N LEU A 347 7.65 33.75 -6.46
CA LEU A 347 8.86 33.93 -5.65
C LEU A 347 9.96 32.94 -6.05
N ALA A 348 9.62 31.67 -6.25
CA ALA A 348 10.57 30.66 -6.72
C ALA A 348 11.05 30.91 -8.15
N ALA A 349 10.18 31.42 -9.03
CA ALA A 349 10.55 31.81 -10.39
C ALA A 349 11.47 33.05 -10.42
N ALA A 350 11.27 33.99 -9.50
CA ALA A 350 12.11 35.18 -9.38
C ALA A 350 13.48 34.86 -8.75
N LEU A 351 13.54 33.90 -7.84
CA LEU A 351 14.74 33.54 -7.07
C LEU A 351 15.07 32.04 -7.13
N PRO A 352 15.25 31.43 -8.31
CA PRO A 352 15.34 29.97 -8.46
C PRO A 352 16.55 29.33 -7.79
N ALA A 353 17.64 30.09 -7.61
CA ALA A 353 18.84 29.64 -6.89
C ALA A 353 18.67 29.68 -5.36
N HIS A 354 17.67 30.42 -4.87
CA HIS A 354 17.49 30.73 -3.45
C HIS A 354 16.19 30.21 -2.87
N VAL A 355 15.10 30.10 -3.62
CA VAL A 355 13.79 29.67 -3.13
C VAL A 355 13.34 28.45 -3.91
N ALA A 356 13.01 27.38 -3.19
CA ALA A 356 12.55 26.15 -3.81
C ALA A 356 11.10 26.33 -4.31
N PRO A 357 10.80 25.91 -5.55
CA PRO A 357 9.43 25.87 -6.03
C PRO A 357 8.57 24.95 -5.15
N PRO A 358 7.24 25.14 -5.13
CA PRO A 358 6.37 24.21 -4.42
C PRO A 358 6.49 22.80 -5.05
N PRO A 359 6.30 21.73 -4.25
CA PRO A 359 6.42 20.38 -4.77
C PRO A 359 5.45 20.13 -5.92
N ARG A 360 5.97 19.60 -7.03
CA ARG A 360 5.20 19.28 -8.23
C ARG A 360 4.16 18.21 -7.94
N GLY A 361 2.96 18.37 -8.47
CA GLY A 361 1.87 17.41 -8.35
C GLY A 361 0.68 17.97 -7.58
N GLY A 362 -0.29 17.12 -7.29
CA GLY A 362 -1.48 17.51 -6.53
C GLY A 362 -2.39 16.32 -6.25
N ALA A 363 -3.44 16.54 -5.47
CA ALA A 363 -4.38 15.50 -5.02
C ALA A 363 -3.70 14.31 -4.30
N VAL A 364 -2.62 14.59 -3.56
CA VAL A 364 -1.98 13.62 -2.65
C VAL A 364 -2.84 13.41 -1.42
N LEU A 365 -3.30 14.51 -0.82
CA LEU A 365 -4.21 14.56 0.34
C LEU A 365 -5.49 15.30 -0.06
N PRO A 366 -6.65 14.95 0.53
CA PRO A 366 -7.88 15.71 0.33
C PRO A 366 -7.71 17.14 0.89
N ALA A 367 -8.29 18.13 0.20
CA ALA A 367 -8.11 19.56 0.51
C ALA A 367 -6.64 20.03 0.69
N GLY A 368 -5.68 19.33 0.07
CA GLY A 368 -4.25 19.64 0.24
C GLY A 368 -3.71 19.37 1.65
N GLY A 369 -4.39 18.52 2.44
CA GLY A 369 -4.01 18.24 3.82
C GLY A 369 -4.43 19.32 4.82
N ARG A 370 -5.15 20.35 4.35
CA ARG A 370 -5.72 21.38 5.22
C ARG A 370 -6.90 20.78 6.01
N PRO A 371 -7.08 21.17 7.27
CA PRO A 371 -8.24 20.74 8.03
C PRO A 371 -9.52 21.27 7.40
N ASP A 372 -10.43 20.36 7.07
CA ASP A 372 -11.73 20.70 6.49
C ASP A 372 -12.84 19.97 7.29
N PRO A 373 -13.87 20.68 7.78
CA PRO A 373 -14.91 20.06 8.61
C PRO A 373 -15.64 18.89 7.93
N TRP A 374 -15.75 18.93 6.60
CA TRP A 374 -16.45 17.89 5.83
C TRP A 374 -15.56 16.68 5.53
N ILE A 375 -14.24 16.80 5.70
CA ILE A 375 -13.31 15.68 5.52
C ILE A 375 -12.83 15.16 6.88
N THR A 376 -12.23 16.04 7.67
CA THR A 376 -11.52 15.70 8.90
C THR A 376 -12.50 15.43 10.02
N ASP A 377 -13.36 16.39 10.35
CA ASP A 377 -14.26 16.26 11.50
C ASP A 377 -15.34 15.22 11.23
N ALA A 378 -15.94 15.26 10.04
CA ALA A 378 -16.96 14.31 9.61
C ALA A 378 -16.47 12.85 9.61
N ALA A 379 -15.26 12.58 9.12
CA ALA A 379 -14.76 11.20 9.07
C ALA A 379 -14.21 10.72 10.42
N LEU A 380 -13.64 11.61 11.24
CA LEU A 380 -13.13 11.25 12.57
C LEU A 380 -14.25 11.02 13.58
N ALA A 381 -15.25 11.89 13.62
CA ALA A 381 -16.35 11.83 14.59
C ALA A 381 -17.52 10.96 14.13
N GLY A 382 -17.72 10.81 12.81
CA GLY A 382 -18.97 10.29 12.27
C GLY A 382 -20.13 11.27 12.47
N ARG A 383 -21.32 10.95 11.94
CA ARG A 383 -22.54 11.72 12.19
C ARG A 383 -23.44 10.93 13.13
N PRO A 384 -23.83 11.47 14.30
CA PRO A 384 -24.61 10.71 15.29
C PRO A 384 -25.94 10.22 14.67
N ALA A 385 -26.26 8.96 14.93
CA ALA A 385 -27.38 8.24 14.34
C ALA A 385 -28.73 8.73 14.86
N ALA A 386 -29.25 9.82 14.31
CA ALA A 386 -30.71 10.01 14.25
C ALA A 386 -31.26 9.21 13.05
N PRO A 387 -32.39 8.48 13.17
CA PRO A 387 -32.97 7.74 12.06
C PRO A 387 -33.26 8.66 10.87
N GLY A 388 -32.62 8.40 9.72
CA GLY A 388 -32.75 9.22 8.51
C GLY A 388 -31.78 10.41 8.40
N ALA A 389 -30.85 10.60 9.35
CA ALA A 389 -29.89 11.71 9.36
C ALA A 389 -28.44 11.32 8.99
N GLY A 390 -28.22 10.06 8.59
CA GLY A 390 -26.92 9.57 8.15
C GLY A 390 -26.53 10.09 6.77
N TRP A 391 -25.23 10.17 6.49
CA TRP A 391 -24.71 10.55 5.19
C TRP A 391 -25.21 9.60 4.11
N GLY A 392 -25.99 10.15 3.18
CA GLY A 392 -26.33 9.48 1.93
C GLY A 392 -25.16 9.43 0.95
N LEU A 393 -25.21 8.53 -0.03
CA LEU A 393 -24.16 8.43 -1.06
C LEU A 393 -23.94 9.76 -1.79
N GLY A 394 -25.01 10.51 -2.08
CA GLY A 394 -24.91 11.81 -2.75
C GLY A 394 -24.41 12.95 -1.86
N GLU A 395 -24.41 12.78 -0.54
CA GLU A 395 -24.02 13.83 0.41
C GLU A 395 -22.53 13.85 0.68
N LEU A 396 -21.83 12.72 0.48
CA LEU A 396 -20.39 12.62 0.69
C LEU A 396 -19.63 13.67 -0.14
N PRO A 397 -18.52 14.24 0.38
CA PRO A 397 -17.76 15.31 -0.28
C PRO A 397 -16.91 14.78 -1.45
N TRP A 398 -17.55 14.16 -2.44
CA TRP A 398 -16.92 13.60 -3.63
C TRP A 398 -16.02 14.56 -4.39
N PRO A 399 -16.33 15.87 -4.55
CA PRO A 399 -15.44 16.79 -5.25
C PRO A 399 -14.04 16.87 -4.64
N LEU A 400 -13.92 16.65 -3.33
CA LEU A 400 -12.63 16.65 -2.62
C LEU A 400 -11.93 15.29 -2.68
N TRP A 401 -12.70 14.20 -2.74
CA TRP A 401 -12.16 12.84 -2.77
C TRP A 401 -11.82 12.33 -4.16
N VAL A 402 -12.64 12.60 -5.17
CA VAL A 402 -12.50 12.03 -6.53
C VAL A 402 -11.09 12.25 -7.10
N PRO A 403 -10.47 13.45 -7.03
CA PRO A 403 -9.09 13.63 -7.50
C PRO A 403 -8.08 12.71 -6.79
N VAL A 404 -8.21 12.56 -5.47
CA VAL A 404 -7.34 11.73 -4.62
C VAL A 404 -7.56 10.24 -4.91
N LEU A 405 -8.82 9.83 -5.05
CA LEU A 405 -9.23 8.47 -5.39
C LEU A 405 -8.76 8.05 -6.79
N LEU A 406 -8.83 8.95 -7.77
CA LEU A 406 -8.34 8.66 -9.12
C LEU A 406 -6.83 8.46 -9.13
N ARG A 407 -6.07 9.23 -8.34
CA ARG A 407 -4.61 9.07 -8.26
C ARG A 407 -4.22 7.82 -7.47
N TRP A 408 -4.62 7.70 -6.20
CA TRP A 408 -4.22 6.57 -5.36
C TRP A 408 -4.94 5.28 -5.70
N GLY A 409 -6.26 5.34 -5.90
CA GLY A 409 -7.05 4.17 -6.29
C GLY A 409 -6.72 3.71 -7.72
N GLY A 410 -6.51 4.65 -8.64
CA GLY A 410 -6.03 4.36 -9.98
C GLY A 410 -4.64 3.69 -9.97
N ALA A 411 -3.67 4.24 -9.22
CA ALA A 411 -2.36 3.63 -9.04
C ALA A 411 -2.46 2.21 -8.44
N THR A 412 -3.31 2.01 -7.44
CA THR A 412 -3.55 0.68 -6.85
C THR A 412 -4.15 -0.30 -7.85
N LEU A 413 -5.11 0.11 -8.68
CA LEU A 413 -5.68 -0.75 -9.72
C LEU A 413 -4.65 -1.08 -10.82
N LEU A 414 -3.75 -0.16 -11.16
CA LEU A 414 -2.64 -0.40 -12.08
C LEU A 414 -1.63 -1.40 -11.49
N LEU A 415 -1.33 -1.29 -10.19
CA LEU A 415 -0.53 -2.29 -9.46
C LEU A 415 -1.26 -3.63 -9.38
N ALA A 416 -2.57 -3.65 -9.17
CA ALA A 416 -3.38 -4.88 -9.18
C ALA A 416 -3.33 -5.56 -10.55
N ALA A 417 -3.40 -4.79 -11.65
CA ALA A 417 -3.18 -5.30 -13.00
C ALA A 417 -1.76 -5.87 -13.15
N MET A 418 -0.74 -5.18 -12.61
CA MET A 418 0.62 -5.71 -12.58
C MET A 418 0.70 -7.05 -11.83
N GLY A 419 0.09 -7.14 -10.65
CA GLY A 419 0.03 -8.37 -9.84
C GLY A 419 -0.67 -9.53 -10.55
N LEU A 420 -1.78 -9.27 -11.25
CA LEU A 420 -2.46 -10.26 -12.08
C LEU A 420 -1.59 -10.70 -13.26
N GLY A 421 -0.92 -9.76 -13.93
CA GLY A 421 0.03 -10.04 -15.00
C GLY A 421 1.18 -10.92 -14.56
N LEU A 422 1.81 -10.57 -13.42
CA LEU A 422 2.86 -11.37 -12.79
C LEU A 422 2.36 -12.75 -12.38
N ALA A 423 1.16 -12.84 -11.79
CA ALA A 423 0.54 -14.12 -11.43
C ALA A 423 0.36 -15.02 -12.67
N LEU A 424 -0.09 -14.47 -13.81
CA LEU A 424 -0.23 -15.22 -15.07
C LEU A 424 1.11 -15.69 -15.66
N VAL A 425 2.20 -14.96 -15.41
CA VAL A 425 3.55 -15.34 -15.83
C VAL A 425 4.10 -16.44 -14.92
N VAL A 426 4.03 -16.28 -13.60
CA VAL A 426 4.64 -17.25 -12.68
C VAL A 426 3.82 -18.53 -12.53
N HIS A 427 2.49 -18.45 -12.70
CA HIS A 427 1.59 -19.58 -12.44
C HIS A 427 1.92 -20.84 -13.27
N PRO A 428 2.14 -20.79 -14.61
CA PRO A 428 2.52 -21.97 -15.39
C PRO A 428 3.90 -22.52 -15.00
N GLN A 429 4.85 -21.65 -14.71
CA GLN A 429 6.20 -22.03 -14.28
C GLN A 429 6.12 -22.79 -12.94
N TRP A 430 5.43 -22.22 -11.95
CA TRP A 430 5.33 -22.81 -10.61
C TRP A 430 4.46 -24.06 -10.57
N THR A 431 3.41 -24.12 -11.36
CA THR A 431 2.46 -25.24 -11.32
C THR A 431 2.92 -26.43 -12.17
N ARG A 432 3.56 -26.21 -13.32
CA ARG A 432 3.88 -27.27 -14.28
C ARG A 432 5.36 -27.66 -14.31
N ARG A 433 6.26 -26.73 -13.99
CA ARG A 433 7.71 -26.96 -14.07
C ARG A 433 8.34 -27.13 -12.69
N GLU A 434 7.90 -26.33 -11.71
CA GLU A 434 8.40 -26.42 -10.33
C GLU A 434 7.49 -27.23 -9.41
N LEU A 435 6.27 -27.59 -9.88
CA LEU A 435 5.30 -28.44 -9.18
C LEU A 435 5.04 -28.01 -7.73
N LEU A 436 4.85 -26.70 -7.52
CA LEU A 436 4.52 -26.19 -6.18
C LEU A 436 3.26 -26.86 -5.62
N PRO A 437 3.22 -27.13 -4.30
CA PRO A 437 2.18 -27.94 -3.68
C PRO A 437 0.81 -27.26 -3.54
N TYR A 438 0.77 -25.92 -3.40
CA TYR A 438 -0.45 -25.14 -3.11
C TYR A 438 -1.36 -25.76 -2.03
N PRO A 439 -0.88 -25.92 -0.77
CA PRO A 439 -1.63 -26.66 0.27
C PRO A 439 -3.03 -26.11 0.53
N ILE A 440 -3.21 -24.79 0.45
CA ILE A 440 -4.50 -24.10 0.65
C ILE A 440 -5.52 -24.49 -0.44
N ALA A 441 -5.11 -24.49 -1.72
CA ALA A 441 -6.00 -24.89 -2.81
C ALA A 441 -6.35 -26.38 -2.72
N ARG A 442 -5.35 -27.20 -2.35
CA ARG A 442 -5.50 -28.64 -2.16
C ARG A 442 -6.53 -28.99 -1.09
N LEU A 443 -6.65 -28.20 -0.02
CA LEU A 443 -7.68 -28.40 1.00
C LEU A 443 -9.09 -28.42 0.39
N LEU A 444 -9.42 -27.43 -0.45
CA LEU A 444 -10.73 -27.35 -1.08
C LEU A 444 -10.94 -28.50 -2.07
N GLU A 445 -9.90 -28.88 -2.82
CA GLU A 445 -9.94 -30.04 -3.71
C GLU A 445 -10.22 -31.35 -2.95
N GLU A 446 -9.57 -31.57 -1.80
CA GLU A 446 -9.77 -32.74 -0.95
C GLU A 446 -11.15 -32.74 -0.28
N ALA A 447 -11.60 -31.59 0.23
CA ALA A 447 -12.90 -31.45 0.88
C ALA A 447 -14.08 -31.60 -0.10
N ALA A 448 -13.91 -31.17 -1.36
CA ALA A 448 -14.93 -31.29 -2.40
C ALA A 448 -14.82 -32.59 -3.21
N ALA A 449 -13.89 -33.49 -2.90
CA ALA A 449 -13.66 -34.69 -3.70
C ALA A 449 -14.92 -35.58 -3.78
N PRO A 450 -15.39 -35.95 -5.00
CA PRO A 450 -16.61 -36.74 -5.16
C PRO A 450 -16.41 -38.19 -4.69
N ASP A 451 -17.47 -38.80 -4.16
CA ASP A 451 -17.49 -40.21 -3.76
C ASP A 451 -17.35 -41.14 -4.99
N PRO A 452 -16.30 -41.97 -5.06
CA PRO A 452 -16.11 -42.94 -6.16
C PRO A 452 -17.28 -43.91 -6.33
N LEU A 453 -17.97 -44.27 -5.23
CA LEU A 453 -19.02 -45.29 -5.24
C LEU A 453 -20.38 -44.77 -5.73
N ARG A 454 -20.59 -43.44 -5.77
CA ARG A 454 -21.87 -42.82 -6.15
C ARG A 454 -21.81 -41.96 -7.41
N GLY A 455 -20.67 -41.93 -8.11
CA GLY A 455 -20.53 -41.38 -9.45
C GLY A 455 -21.25 -40.04 -9.69
N GLY A 456 -20.83 -38.94 -9.06
CA GLY A 456 -21.43 -37.62 -9.32
C GLY A 456 -21.27 -36.59 -8.20
N ALA A 457 -21.85 -35.40 -8.40
CA ALA A 457 -21.80 -34.21 -7.51
C ALA A 457 -22.59 -34.38 -6.19
N GLY A 458 -22.55 -35.57 -5.60
CA GLY A 458 -23.18 -35.89 -4.32
C GLY A 458 -22.38 -35.41 -3.10
N ALA A 459 -22.68 -36.00 -1.93
CA ALA A 459 -21.90 -35.77 -0.72
C ALA A 459 -20.41 -36.12 -0.93
N PRO A 460 -19.46 -35.27 -0.49
CA PRO A 460 -18.04 -35.55 -0.63
C PRO A 460 -17.60 -36.84 0.06
N ALA A 461 -16.56 -37.48 -0.47
CA ALA A 461 -16.02 -38.74 0.06
C ALA A 461 -15.54 -38.61 1.51
N VAL A 462 -15.07 -37.42 1.90
CA VAL A 462 -14.52 -37.15 3.24
C VAL A 462 -15.56 -37.31 4.35
N LEU A 463 -16.82 -36.94 4.09
CA LEU A 463 -17.91 -37.01 5.08
C LEU A 463 -18.26 -38.45 5.51
N ARG A 464 -17.85 -39.45 4.73
CA ARG A 464 -18.08 -40.88 5.05
C ARG A 464 -17.00 -41.47 5.95
N ARG A 465 -15.92 -40.73 6.22
CA ARG A 465 -14.82 -41.20 7.07
C ARG A 465 -15.07 -40.78 8.51
N GLY A 466 -15.20 -41.74 9.44
CA GLY A 466 -15.39 -41.41 10.87
C GLY A 466 -14.25 -40.57 11.45
N VAL A 467 -13.03 -40.77 10.95
CA VAL A 467 -11.84 -39.99 11.34
C VAL A 467 -11.97 -38.49 11.00
N PHE A 468 -12.69 -38.13 9.93
CA PHE A 468 -12.99 -36.72 9.63
C PHE A 468 -13.83 -36.10 10.75
N TRP A 469 -14.89 -36.79 11.16
CA TRP A 469 -15.79 -36.31 12.22
C TRP A 469 -15.11 -36.24 13.58
N ALA A 470 -14.14 -37.12 13.86
CA ALA A 470 -13.34 -37.03 15.08
C ALA A 470 -12.55 -35.72 15.15
N GLY A 471 -11.83 -35.37 14.07
CA GLY A 471 -11.09 -34.10 13.99
C GLY A 471 -12.01 -32.88 13.99
N PHE A 472 -13.13 -32.98 13.27
CA PHE A 472 -14.14 -31.92 13.22
C PHE A 472 -14.76 -31.65 14.59
N ALA A 473 -15.27 -32.69 15.26
CA ALA A 473 -15.97 -32.56 16.54
C ALA A 473 -15.05 -32.05 17.65
N LEU A 474 -13.78 -32.49 17.67
CA LEU A 474 -12.80 -32.04 18.65
C LEU A 474 -12.61 -30.52 18.58
N VAL A 475 -12.30 -29.99 17.39
CA VAL A 475 -12.02 -28.56 17.20
C VAL A 475 -13.30 -27.73 17.24
N ALA A 476 -14.41 -28.23 16.69
CA ALA A 476 -15.69 -27.56 16.77
C ALA A 476 -16.17 -27.41 18.23
N GLY A 477 -15.98 -28.44 19.06
CA GLY A 477 -16.30 -28.40 20.49
C GLY A 477 -15.49 -27.34 21.24
N VAL A 478 -14.18 -27.24 20.97
CA VAL A 478 -13.30 -26.20 21.56
C VAL A 478 -13.81 -24.80 21.21
N HIS A 479 -14.13 -24.54 19.95
CA HIS A 479 -14.61 -23.22 19.53
C HIS A 479 -16.06 -22.92 19.88
N LEU A 480 -16.89 -23.95 20.04
CA LEU A 480 -18.26 -23.82 20.53
C LEU A 480 -18.24 -23.38 22.00
N LEU A 481 -17.47 -24.08 22.84
CA LEU A 481 -17.30 -23.72 24.24
C LEU A 481 -16.67 -22.34 24.40
N GLY A 482 -15.61 -22.05 23.63
CA GLY A 482 -14.94 -20.74 23.68
C GLY A 482 -15.84 -19.59 23.26
N GLY A 483 -16.64 -19.76 22.20
CA GLY A 483 -17.59 -18.73 21.80
C GLY A 483 -18.75 -18.61 22.78
N LEU A 484 -19.29 -19.70 23.32
CA LEU A 484 -20.30 -19.64 24.38
C LEU A 484 -19.76 -18.94 25.63
N HIS A 485 -18.51 -19.20 26.04
CA HIS A 485 -17.85 -18.51 27.14
C HIS A 485 -17.76 -16.99 26.92
N ALA A 486 -17.51 -16.55 25.67
CA ALA A 486 -17.46 -15.13 25.34
C ALA A 486 -18.82 -14.42 25.58
N TRP A 487 -19.93 -15.12 25.37
CA TRP A 487 -21.28 -14.60 25.63
C TRP A 487 -21.75 -14.84 27.06
N PHE A 488 -21.34 -15.95 27.64
CA PHE A 488 -21.75 -16.45 28.95
C PHE A 488 -20.52 -16.90 29.73
N PRO A 489 -19.90 -16.00 30.53
CA PRO A 489 -18.66 -16.31 31.25
C PRO A 489 -18.71 -17.54 32.18
N ALA A 490 -19.91 -18.00 32.55
CA ALA A 490 -20.12 -19.22 33.33
C ALA A 490 -19.79 -20.52 32.56
N VAL A 491 -19.76 -20.50 31.23
CA VAL A 491 -19.38 -21.67 30.41
C VAL A 491 -17.86 -21.81 30.43
N PRO A 492 -17.27 -22.98 30.72
CA PRO A 492 -15.81 -23.13 30.70
C PRO A 492 -15.24 -23.03 29.27
N ALA A 493 -14.11 -22.33 29.11
CA ALA A 493 -13.35 -22.29 27.87
C ALA A 493 -12.13 -23.22 27.92
N VAL A 494 -11.79 -23.85 26.78
CA VAL A 494 -10.54 -24.61 26.63
C VAL A 494 -9.44 -23.63 26.22
N PRO A 495 -8.40 -23.40 27.05
CA PRO A 495 -7.34 -22.47 26.72
C PRO A 495 -6.46 -23.03 25.60
N LEU A 496 -6.23 -22.22 24.57
CA LEU A 496 -5.29 -22.49 23.48
C LEU A 496 -4.02 -21.61 23.56
N GLY A 497 -3.97 -20.71 24.54
CA GLY A 497 -2.82 -19.86 24.86
C GLY A 497 -2.15 -20.33 26.13
N PHE A 498 -0.82 -20.35 26.12
CA PHE A 498 0.03 -20.75 27.23
C PHE A 498 0.96 -19.60 27.59
N ASP A 499 0.85 -19.13 28.82
CA ASP A 499 1.70 -18.06 29.35
C ASP A 499 3.03 -18.63 29.82
N LEU A 500 4.09 -18.31 29.11
CA LEU A 500 5.47 -18.68 29.42
C LEU A 500 6.29 -17.46 29.86
N ASN A 501 5.64 -16.32 30.16
CA ASN A 501 6.33 -15.12 30.66
C ASN A 501 7.21 -15.35 31.91
N PRO A 502 6.88 -16.28 32.85
CA PRO A 502 7.78 -16.58 33.96
C PRO A 502 9.20 -17.03 33.52
N LEU A 503 9.35 -17.58 32.31
CA LEU A 503 10.65 -17.98 31.76
C LEU A 503 11.53 -16.79 31.35
N ARG A 504 10.99 -15.58 31.22
CA ARG A 504 11.77 -14.39 30.81
C ARG A 504 12.89 -14.05 31.78
N SER A 505 12.67 -14.31 33.07
CA SER A 505 13.67 -14.09 34.13
C SER A 505 14.93 -14.96 33.93
N LEU A 506 14.79 -16.12 33.29
CA LEU A 506 15.89 -17.02 32.96
C LEU A 506 16.68 -16.56 31.72
N PHE A 507 16.08 -15.73 30.86
CA PHE A 507 16.66 -15.28 29.60
C PHE A 507 16.51 -13.76 29.43
N PRO A 508 17.17 -12.92 30.26
CA PRO A 508 16.97 -11.48 30.26
C PRO A 508 17.39 -10.80 28.94
N VAL A 509 18.53 -11.22 28.35
CA VAL A 509 18.99 -10.69 27.06
C VAL A 509 18.06 -11.08 25.92
N ALA A 510 17.62 -12.34 25.90
CA ALA A 510 16.67 -12.83 24.91
C ALA A 510 15.33 -12.09 25.02
N SER A 511 14.87 -11.82 26.24
CA SER A 511 13.61 -11.12 26.50
C SER A 511 13.60 -9.68 25.98
N ALA A 512 14.77 -9.07 25.78
CA ALA A 512 14.92 -7.74 25.21
C ALA A 512 14.91 -7.72 23.67
N VAL A 513 14.97 -8.88 23.01
CA VAL A 513 14.96 -8.96 21.55
C VAL A 513 13.57 -8.57 21.02
N PRO A 514 13.49 -7.69 19.99
CA PRO A 514 12.23 -7.37 19.34
C PRO A 514 11.49 -8.62 18.87
N GLY A 515 10.21 -8.75 19.26
CA GLY A 515 9.37 -9.91 18.91
C GLY A 515 9.49 -11.11 19.86
N ALA A 516 10.24 -11.02 20.96
CA ALA A 516 10.39 -12.08 21.97
C ALA A 516 9.05 -12.57 22.55
N ASP A 517 8.02 -11.72 22.57
CA ASP A 517 6.67 -12.05 23.06
C ASP A 517 6.08 -13.29 22.40
N GLY A 518 6.40 -13.57 21.13
CA GLY A 518 5.94 -14.77 20.44
C GLY A 518 6.46 -16.10 21.00
N VAL A 519 7.62 -16.06 21.66
CA VAL A 519 8.21 -17.24 22.29
C VAL A 519 7.62 -17.42 23.69
N PHE A 520 7.42 -16.33 24.43
CA PHE A 520 6.96 -16.36 25.82
C PHE A 520 5.43 -16.32 25.98
N ASN A 521 4.67 -16.09 24.91
CA ASN A 521 3.22 -16.21 24.90
C ASN A 521 2.81 -17.15 23.75
N ALA A 522 2.84 -18.45 24.04
CA ALA A 522 2.64 -19.48 23.03
C ALA A 522 1.15 -19.69 22.77
N ARG A 523 0.70 -19.57 21.52
CA ARG A 523 -0.68 -19.84 21.13
C ARG A 523 -0.77 -20.94 20.07
N LEU A 524 -1.69 -21.87 20.27
CA LEU A 524 -1.95 -22.97 19.35
C LEU A 524 -3.18 -22.68 18.49
N TYR A 525 -3.01 -22.84 17.19
CA TYR A 525 -4.06 -22.76 16.17
C TYR A 525 -4.17 -24.14 15.52
N PRO A 526 -5.23 -24.92 15.83
CA PRO A 526 -5.39 -26.29 15.33
C PRO A 526 -5.29 -26.41 13.81
N ALA A 527 -5.85 -25.46 13.05
CA ALA A 527 -5.77 -25.42 11.60
C ALA A 527 -4.34 -25.23 11.11
N VAL A 528 -3.53 -24.37 11.76
CA VAL A 528 -2.12 -24.18 11.40
C VAL A 528 -1.33 -25.45 11.66
N ALA A 529 -1.56 -26.11 12.80
CA ALA A 529 -0.94 -27.40 13.11
C ALA A 529 -1.35 -28.48 12.09
N ALA A 530 -2.61 -28.49 11.64
CA ALA A 530 -3.07 -29.38 10.59
C ALA A 530 -2.46 -29.05 9.21
N PHE A 531 -2.27 -27.77 8.88
CA PHE A 531 -1.57 -27.33 7.67
C PHE A 531 -0.11 -27.77 7.68
N ALA A 532 0.58 -27.66 8.81
CA ALA A 532 1.97 -28.12 8.98
C ALA A 532 2.11 -29.61 8.63
N CYS A 533 1.09 -30.43 8.92
CA CYS A 533 1.05 -31.84 8.55
C CYS A 533 0.99 -32.09 7.02
N PHE A 534 0.54 -31.12 6.21
CA PHE A 534 0.58 -31.19 4.75
C PHE A 534 1.95 -30.79 4.16
N LEU A 535 2.81 -30.12 4.94
CA LEU A 535 4.11 -29.59 4.46
C LEU A 535 5.22 -30.61 4.52
N THR A 536 6.30 -30.43 3.77
CA THR A 536 7.49 -31.28 3.97
C THR A 536 8.07 -31.06 5.37
N LEU A 537 8.68 -32.10 5.96
CA LEU A 537 9.23 -32.03 7.32
C LEU A 537 10.22 -30.85 7.50
N PRO A 538 11.16 -30.57 6.58
CA PRO A 538 12.05 -29.41 6.69
C PRO A 538 11.32 -28.06 6.70
N VAL A 539 10.26 -27.93 5.89
CA VAL A 539 9.46 -26.68 5.83
C VAL A 539 8.71 -26.47 7.15
N GLY A 540 8.00 -27.48 7.65
CA GLY A 540 7.29 -27.40 8.92
C GLY A 540 8.21 -27.10 10.10
N PHE A 541 9.38 -27.76 10.15
CA PHE A 541 10.40 -27.49 11.16
C PHE A 541 10.92 -26.05 11.09
N SER A 542 11.25 -25.57 9.88
CA SER A 542 11.82 -24.23 9.67
C SER A 542 10.86 -23.11 10.04
N LEU A 543 9.57 -23.26 9.72
CA LEU A 543 8.53 -22.31 10.13
C LEU A 543 8.29 -22.36 11.65
N GLY A 544 8.42 -23.54 12.25
CA GLY A 544 8.24 -23.69 13.70
C GLY A 544 9.39 -23.13 14.52
N VAL A 545 10.64 -23.40 14.12
CA VAL A 545 11.83 -22.97 14.86
C VAL A 545 12.21 -21.51 14.62
N SER A 546 11.54 -20.82 13.67
CA SER A 546 11.92 -19.49 13.21
C SER A 546 12.00 -18.43 14.33
N MET A 547 11.05 -18.45 15.27
CA MET A 547 11.05 -17.50 16.39
C MET A 547 12.17 -17.78 17.39
N LEU A 548 12.50 -19.05 17.63
CA LEU A 548 13.60 -19.44 18.52
C LEU A 548 14.96 -19.04 17.93
N LEU A 549 15.16 -19.23 16.62
CA LEU A 549 16.39 -18.81 15.95
C LEU A 549 16.52 -17.29 15.84
N TRP A 550 15.40 -16.58 15.65
CA TRP A 550 15.38 -15.12 15.73
C TRP A 550 15.81 -14.62 17.11
N LEU A 551 15.26 -15.21 18.17
CA LEU A 551 15.58 -14.88 19.54
C LEU A 551 17.06 -15.14 19.85
N ALA A 552 17.59 -16.27 19.39
CA ALA A 552 19.00 -16.62 19.55
C ALA A 552 19.91 -15.64 18.80
N LEU A 553 19.57 -15.27 17.56
CA LEU A 553 20.33 -14.29 16.78
C LEU A 553 20.33 -12.92 17.46
N GLY A 554 19.16 -12.41 17.81
CA GLY A 554 19.03 -11.11 18.45
C GLY A 554 19.75 -11.08 19.80
N ALA A 555 19.65 -12.15 20.59
CA ALA A 555 20.35 -12.24 21.88
C ALA A 555 21.88 -12.27 21.70
N ALA A 556 22.39 -12.90 20.65
CA ALA A 556 23.82 -12.90 20.35
C ALA A 556 24.34 -11.50 20.00
N PHE A 557 23.59 -10.73 19.21
CA PHE A 557 23.97 -9.34 18.88
C PHE A 557 23.82 -8.39 20.07
N LEU A 558 22.70 -8.46 20.80
CA LEU A 558 22.52 -7.64 22.01
C LEU A 558 23.57 -7.98 23.07
N GLY A 559 23.91 -9.26 23.22
CA GLY A 559 24.95 -9.73 24.14
C GLY A 559 26.36 -9.29 23.76
N SER A 560 26.63 -8.99 22.48
CA SER A 560 27.90 -8.41 22.02
C SER A 560 27.92 -6.87 22.07
N GLY A 561 26.83 -6.23 22.51
CA GLY A 561 26.68 -4.78 22.52
C GLY A 561 26.27 -4.16 21.19
N ALA A 562 26.02 -4.98 20.15
CA ALA A 562 25.53 -4.50 18.86
C ALA A 562 24.03 -4.20 18.93
N ALA A 563 23.62 -3.05 18.38
CA ALA A 563 22.21 -2.70 18.31
C ALA A 563 21.45 -3.68 17.39
N PHE A 564 20.40 -4.30 17.94
CA PHE A 564 19.48 -5.15 17.19
C PHE A 564 18.07 -4.57 17.30
N THR A 565 17.69 -3.77 16.31
CA THR A 565 16.42 -3.05 16.26
C THR A 565 15.50 -3.65 15.22
N ASP A 566 14.21 -3.65 15.53
CA ASP A 566 13.19 -4.04 14.58
C ASP A 566 12.00 -3.10 14.69
N GLY A 567 11.33 -2.87 13.57
CA GLY A 567 10.17 -2.01 13.47
C GLY A 567 9.31 -2.41 12.29
N PHE A 568 8.32 -1.58 11.94
CA PHE A 568 7.50 -1.83 10.75
C PHE A 568 7.79 -0.81 9.63
N TYR A 569 8.13 0.44 9.99
CA TYR A 569 8.31 1.54 9.04
C TYR A 569 9.78 1.87 8.71
N GLY A 570 10.66 1.88 9.71
CA GLY A 570 12.05 2.36 9.58
C GLY A 570 13.08 1.30 9.10
N PRO A 571 14.35 1.71 8.94
CA PRO A 571 15.46 0.83 8.53
C PRO A 571 16.09 0.07 9.70
N GLY A 572 15.29 -0.62 10.53
CA GLY A 572 15.83 -1.46 11.61
C GLY A 572 16.70 -2.60 11.09
N SER A 573 17.63 -3.10 11.89
CA SER A 573 18.48 -4.24 11.50
C SER A 573 17.65 -5.46 11.10
N GLY A 574 16.55 -5.71 11.81
CA GLY A 574 15.61 -6.78 11.49
C GLY A 574 14.87 -6.57 10.17
N ASN A 575 14.45 -5.35 9.88
CA ASN A 575 13.83 -4.96 8.62
C ASN A 575 14.77 -5.21 7.44
N LEU A 576 16.02 -4.79 7.57
CA LEU A 576 17.05 -4.90 6.52
C LEU A 576 17.45 -6.36 6.28
N LEU A 577 17.61 -7.17 7.34
CA LEU A 577 17.83 -8.62 7.21
C LEU A 577 16.72 -9.28 6.38
N ARG A 578 15.45 -9.00 6.69
CA ARG A 578 14.33 -9.56 5.93
C ARG A 578 14.28 -9.02 4.50
N ALA A 579 14.53 -7.73 4.29
CA ALA A 579 14.56 -7.14 2.94
C ALA A 579 15.67 -7.76 2.07
N GLY A 580 16.85 -8.01 2.65
CA GLY A 580 17.95 -8.72 1.99
C GLY A 580 17.57 -10.15 1.60
N ALA A 581 16.91 -10.87 2.50
CA ALA A 581 16.38 -12.21 2.21
C ALA A 581 15.33 -12.18 1.08
N TYR A 582 14.43 -11.19 1.06
CA TYR A 582 13.47 -11.00 -0.02
C TYR A 582 14.14 -10.70 -1.37
N ALA A 583 15.22 -9.90 -1.39
CA ALA A 583 16.01 -9.66 -2.58
C ALA A 583 16.69 -10.94 -3.09
N ALA A 584 17.30 -11.73 -2.19
CA ALA A 584 17.88 -13.02 -2.53
C ALA A 584 16.83 -14.01 -3.07
N MET A 585 15.65 -14.08 -2.45
CA MET A 585 14.58 -14.96 -2.91
C MET A 585 14.02 -14.52 -4.27
N SER A 586 13.94 -13.21 -4.52
CA SER A 586 13.58 -12.69 -5.84
C SER A 586 14.58 -13.14 -6.91
N MET A 587 15.88 -13.10 -6.62
CA MET A 587 16.91 -13.64 -7.52
C MET A 587 16.80 -15.15 -7.71
N VAL A 588 16.51 -15.91 -6.65
CA VAL A 588 16.27 -17.36 -6.76
C VAL A 588 15.10 -17.64 -7.70
N VAL A 589 13.97 -16.96 -7.52
CA VAL A 589 12.79 -17.11 -8.39
C VAL A 589 13.14 -16.78 -9.84
N LEU A 590 13.81 -15.64 -10.09
CA LEU A 590 14.23 -15.25 -11.44
C LEU A 590 15.18 -16.28 -12.04
N TYR A 591 16.13 -16.81 -11.27
CA TYR A 591 17.13 -17.77 -11.72
C TYR A 591 16.51 -19.13 -12.07
N THR A 592 15.60 -19.66 -11.24
CA THR A 592 14.96 -20.97 -11.48
C THR A 592 14.06 -20.94 -12.72
N GLY A 593 13.38 -19.81 -12.96
CA GLY A 593 12.50 -19.62 -14.12
C GLY A 593 13.13 -18.92 -15.32
N ARG A 594 14.41 -18.53 -15.29
CA ARG A 594 15.05 -17.58 -16.24
C ARG A 594 14.74 -17.83 -17.71
N ARG A 595 14.82 -19.08 -18.17
CA ARG A 595 14.56 -19.45 -19.57
C ARG A 595 13.09 -19.24 -19.93
N PHE A 596 12.17 -19.54 -19.02
CA PHE A 596 10.73 -19.34 -19.22
C PHE A 596 10.36 -17.87 -19.19
N TYR A 597 10.84 -17.13 -18.18
CA TYR A 597 10.52 -15.72 -18.01
C TYR A 597 11.12 -14.86 -19.13
N ALA A 598 12.37 -15.13 -19.53
CA ALA A 598 12.98 -14.46 -20.68
C ALA A 598 12.17 -14.72 -21.96
N ALA A 599 11.77 -15.96 -22.22
CA ALA A 599 10.93 -16.28 -23.38
C ALA A 599 9.55 -15.59 -23.33
N ALA A 600 8.93 -15.51 -22.15
CA ALA A 600 7.67 -14.79 -21.96
C ALA A 600 7.81 -13.28 -22.17
N ALA A 601 8.90 -12.67 -21.68
CA ALA A 601 9.20 -11.26 -21.84
C ALA A 601 9.48 -10.89 -23.30
N VAL A 602 10.35 -11.64 -23.99
CA VAL A 602 10.70 -11.44 -25.41
C VAL A 602 9.47 -11.57 -26.30
N ARG A 603 8.61 -12.57 -26.06
CA ARG A 603 7.31 -12.69 -26.76
C ARG A 603 6.34 -11.57 -26.37
N GLY A 604 6.39 -11.10 -25.12
CA GLY A 604 5.59 -10.00 -24.60
C GLY A 604 5.78 -8.73 -25.42
N VAL A 605 7.03 -8.39 -25.75
CA VAL A 605 7.38 -7.20 -26.55
C VAL A 605 7.29 -7.42 -28.07
N GLY A 606 6.80 -8.57 -28.53
CA GLY A 606 6.62 -8.87 -29.96
C GLY A 606 7.85 -9.43 -30.67
N LEU A 607 8.97 -9.63 -29.96
CA LEU A 607 10.23 -10.13 -30.51
C LEU A 607 10.35 -11.67 -30.47
N GLY A 608 9.21 -12.37 -30.45
CA GLY A 608 9.18 -13.84 -30.32
C GLY A 608 9.90 -14.60 -31.44
N GLY A 609 10.04 -14.00 -32.62
CA GLY A 609 10.80 -14.56 -33.75
C GLY A 609 12.29 -14.71 -33.49
N LEU A 610 12.85 -13.98 -32.50
CA LEU A 610 14.27 -14.08 -32.12
C LEU A 610 14.57 -15.28 -31.22
N LEU A 611 13.54 -15.96 -30.69
CA LEU A 611 13.72 -17.11 -29.81
C LEU A 611 13.89 -18.40 -30.63
N PRO A 612 14.81 -19.30 -30.24
CA PRO A 612 14.88 -20.64 -30.80
C PRO A 612 13.51 -21.35 -30.70
N GLY A 613 13.01 -21.86 -31.82
CA GLY A 613 11.68 -22.50 -31.89
C GLY A 613 10.50 -21.57 -31.57
N GLY A 614 10.65 -20.24 -31.74
CA GLY A 614 9.60 -19.25 -31.51
C GLY A 614 9.14 -19.13 -30.04
N GLY A 615 9.92 -19.68 -29.10
CA GLY A 615 9.51 -19.80 -27.70
C GLY A 615 8.38 -20.80 -27.47
N ALA A 616 8.39 -21.92 -28.19
CA ALA A 616 7.51 -23.06 -27.98
C ALA A 616 7.47 -23.44 -26.49
N GLY A 617 6.26 -23.60 -25.92
CA GLY A 617 6.06 -23.95 -24.51
C GLY A 617 5.72 -22.78 -23.57
N VAL A 618 5.70 -21.52 -24.05
CA VAL A 618 5.14 -20.38 -23.31
C VAL A 618 3.64 -20.20 -23.65
N PRO A 619 2.72 -20.32 -22.67
CA PRO A 619 1.29 -20.10 -22.91
C PRO A 619 0.97 -18.66 -23.30
N ALA A 620 -0.05 -18.46 -24.15
CA ALA A 620 -0.50 -17.12 -24.55
C ALA A 620 -0.94 -16.25 -23.35
N SER A 621 -1.51 -16.87 -22.31
CA SER A 621 -1.87 -16.18 -21.06
C SER A 621 -0.66 -15.59 -20.34
N ALA A 622 0.50 -16.25 -20.37
CA ALA A 622 1.74 -15.74 -19.78
C ALA A 622 2.33 -14.60 -20.61
N VAL A 623 2.23 -14.65 -21.94
CA VAL A 623 2.67 -13.55 -22.82
C VAL A 623 1.83 -12.29 -22.60
N TRP A 624 0.51 -12.43 -22.56
CA TRP A 624 -0.39 -11.32 -22.19
C TRP A 624 -0.17 -10.87 -20.74
N GLY A 625 0.07 -11.80 -19.82
CA GLY A 625 0.44 -11.50 -18.45
C GLY A 625 1.69 -10.61 -18.35
N ALA A 626 2.73 -10.91 -19.14
CA ALA A 626 3.95 -10.10 -19.20
C ALA A 626 3.68 -8.68 -19.71
N ARG A 627 2.81 -8.52 -20.73
CA ARG A 627 2.40 -7.19 -21.24
C ARG A 627 1.64 -6.39 -20.19
N VAL A 628 0.64 -7.02 -19.55
CA VAL A 628 -0.16 -6.39 -18.51
C VAL A 628 0.71 -6.03 -17.30
N ALA A 629 1.65 -6.89 -16.93
CA ALA A 629 2.63 -6.62 -15.87
C ALA A 629 3.49 -5.39 -16.19
N ALA A 630 4.08 -5.33 -17.37
CA ALA A 630 4.92 -4.22 -17.79
C ALA A 630 4.13 -2.90 -17.91
N LEU A 631 3.00 -2.91 -18.62
CA LEU A 631 2.18 -1.72 -18.81
C LEU A 631 1.56 -1.21 -17.51
N GLY A 632 1.04 -2.11 -16.67
CA GLY A 632 0.49 -1.76 -15.36
C GLY A 632 1.56 -1.17 -14.43
N GLY A 633 2.75 -1.78 -14.37
CA GLY A 633 3.86 -1.28 -13.56
C GLY A 633 4.40 0.08 -14.04
N LEU A 634 4.60 0.24 -15.35
CA LEU A 634 5.05 1.51 -15.94
C LEU A 634 4.01 2.62 -15.77
N ALA A 635 2.72 2.31 -15.95
CA ALA A 635 1.64 3.27 -15.72
C ALA A 635 1.54 3.67 -14.24
N ALA A 636 1.68 2.72 -13.31
CA ALA A 636 1.73 3.03 -11.88
C ALA A 636 2.93 3.94 -11.52
N ALA A 637 4.11 3.66 -12.08
CA ALA A 637 5.29 4.51 -11.91
C ALA A 637 5.07 5.92 -12.52
N ALA A 638 4.37 6.02 -13.65
CA ALA A 638 4.02 7.30 -14.25
C ALA A 638 3.06 8.12 -13.37
N VAL A 639 2.08 7.47 -12.73
CA VAL A 639 1.19 8.15 -11.76
C VAL A 639 1.97 8.63 -10.53
N LEU A 640 2.88 7.81 -9.99
CA LEU A 640 3.74 8.22 -8.86
C LEU A 640 4.66 9.39 -9.25
N ARG A 641 5.16 9.40 -10.50
CA ARG A 641 5.93 10.53 -11.03
C ARG A 641 5.07 11.80 -11.13
N ASP A 642 3.85 11.68 -11.64
CA ASP A 642 2.90 12.81 -11.73
C ASP A 642 2.43 13.32 -10.35
N LEU A 643 2.51 12.47 -9.32
CA LEU A 643 2.33 12.87 -7.93
C LEU A 643 3.51 13.67 -7.36
N GLY A 644 4.65 13.74 -8.05
CA GLY A 644 5.83 14.51 -7.63
C GLY A 644 7.05 13.66 -7.28
N LEU A 645 6.99 12.33 -7.43
CA LEU A 645 8.12 11.45 -7.11
C LEU A 645 9.13 11.41 -8.26
N ALA A 646 10.43 11.47 -7.95
CA ALA A 646 11.47 11.33 -8.96
C ALA A 646 11.35 9.96 -9.69
N ALA A 647 11.56 9.96 -11.01
CA ALA A 647 11.32 8.77 -11.85
C ALA A 647 12.08 7.50 -11.38
N PRO A 648 13.35 7.56 -10.94
CA PRO A 648 14.05 6.39 -10.40
C PRO A 648 13.40 5.84 -9.13
N LEU A 649 12.92 6.72 -8.24
CA LEU A 649 12.25 6.32 -7.00
C LEU A 649 10.88 5.72 -7.27
N ALA A 650 10.13 6.28 -8.22
CA ALA A 650 8.84 5.74 -8.66
C ALA A 650 8.98 4.32 -9.24
N LEU A 651 9.94 4.13 -10.16
CA LEU A 651 10.21 2.81 -10.73
C LEU A 651 10.75 1.84 -9.67
N GLY A 652 11.67 2.29 -8.82
CA GLY A 652 12.23 1.49 -7.73
C GLY A 652 11.16 1.02 -6.74
N PHE A 653 10.20 1.88 -6.40
CA PHE A 653 9.07 1.53 -5.56
C PHE A 653 8.19 0.44 -6.20
N VAL A 654 7.82 0.59 -7.47
CA VAL A 654 7.02 -0.42 -8.19
C VAL A 654 7.75 -1.77 -8.25
N VAL A 655 9.05 -1.77 -8.51
CA VAL A 655 9.88 -2.98 -8.50
C VAL A 655 9.93 -3.62 -7.10
N ALA A 656 10.06 -2.81 -6.05
CA ALA A 656 10.03 -3.31 -4.67
C ALA A 656 8.69 -3.96 -4.32
N VAL A 657 7.56 -3.34 -4.71
CA VAL A 657 6.21 -3.92 -4.53
C VAL A 657 6.09 -5.23 -5.29
N ALA A 658 6.54 -5.28 -6.55
CA ALA A 658 6.50 -6.51 -7.36
C ALA A 658 7.33 -7.63 -6.73
N ALA A 659 8.54 -7.33 -6.23
CA ALA A 659 9.39 -8.29 -5.54
C ALA A 659 8.72 -8.85 -4.27
N VAL A 660 8.17 -7.97 -3.42
CA VAL A 660 7.43 -8.37 -2.21
C VAL A 660 6.26 -9.29 -2.59
N TRP A 661 5.42 -8.90 -3.54
CA TRP A 661 4.26 -9.69 -3.95
C TRP A 661 4.63 -11.04 -4.54
N VAL A 662 5.67 -11.11 -5.39
CA VAL A 662 6.16 -12.37 -5.96
C VAL A 662 6.69 -13.29 -4.87
N VAL A 663 7.52 -12.79 -3.96
CA VAL A 663 8.12 -13.59 -2.87
C VAL A 663 7.04 -14.06 -1.91
N MET A 664 6.11 -13.20 -1.49
CA MET A 664 4.99 -13.61 -0.64
C MET A 664 4.15 -14.68 -1.32
N SER A 665 3.78 -14.48 -2.60
CA SER A 665 3.02 -15.48 -3.36
C SER A 665 3.74 -16.82 -3.44
N ARG A 666 5.07 -16.80 -3.57
CA ARG A 666 5.90 -18.01 -3.57
C ARG A 666 5.86 -18.70 -2.21
N VAL A 667 6.03 -17.97 -1.11
CA VAL A 667 5.98 -18.52 0.25
C VAL A 667 4.63 -19.21 0.47
N VAL A 668 3.52 -18.52 0.20
CA VAL A 668 2.17 -19.09 0.43
C VAL A 668 1.91 -20.30 -0.48
N ALA A 669 2.31 -20.24 -1.75
CA ALA A 669 2.14 -21.36 -2.69
C ALA A 669 2.99 -22.60 -2.33
N GLU A 670 4.19 -22.39 -1.78
CA GLU A 670 5.13 -23.46 -1.44
C GLU A 670 4.87 -24.06 -0.05
N THR A 671 4.55 -23.23 0.93
CA THR A 671 4.49 -23.64 2.34
C THR A 671 3.09 -23.59 2.93
N GLY A 672 2.09 -23.04 2.24
CA GLY A 672 0.75 -22.87 2.81
C GLY A 672 0.71 -21.98 4.06
N CYS A 673 1.78 -21.23 4.36
CA CYS A 673 1.80 -20.24 5.44
C CYS A 673 0.86 -19.08 5.07
N PHE A 674 -0.39 -19.18 5.50
CA PHE A 674 -1.44 -18.26 5.06
C PHE A 674 -1.47 -16.95 5.85
N TYR A 675 -0.80 -16.84 6.99
CA TYR A 675 -0.59 -15.55 7.67
C TYR A 675 0.88 -15.16 7.54
N LEU A 676 1.15 -14.14 6.72
CA LEU A 676 2.51 -13.74 6.36
C LEU A 676 2.61 -12.23 6.20
N GLN A 677 3.65 -11.64 6.75
CA GLN A 677 4.02 -10.23 6.58
C GLN A 677 5.56 -10.16 6.51
N PRO A 678 6.15 -9.54 5.47
CA PRO A 678 7.58 -9.28 5.38
C PRO A 678 8.15 -8.50 6.57
N GLY A 679 7.34 -7.65 7.22
CA GLY A 679 7.77 -6.87 8.37
C GLY A 679 8.82 -5.82 8.01
N PHE A 680 8.67 -5.16 6.85
CA PHE A 680 9.41 -3.97 6.43
C PHE A 680 8.61 -3.22 5.36
N LEU A 681 8.83 -1.92 5.21
CA LEU A 681 8.25 -1.11 4.13
C LEU A 681 9.36 -0.57 3.19
N PRO A 682 9.09 -0.39 1.88
CA PRO A 682 10.05 0.14 0.92
C PRO A 682 10.64 1.48 1.30
N VAL A 683 9.85 2.38 1.93
CA VAL A 683 10.35 3.67 2.42
C VAL A 683 11.48 3.51 3.44
N GLY A 684 11.34 2.58 4.39
CA GLY A 684 12.38 2.29 5.38
C GLY A 684 13.62 1.69 4.73
N ILE A 685 13.46 0.73 3.84
CA ILE A 685 14.59 0.12 3.13
C ILE A 685 15.32 1.13 2.26
N ALA A 686 14.59 1.98 1.54
CA ALA A 686 15.18 3.03 0.71
C ALA A 686 15.93 4.06 1.57
N SER A 687 15.37 4.47 2.71
CA SER A 687 16.03 5.38 3.66
C SER A 687 17.32 4.79 4.21
N GLY A 688 17.33 3.49 4.53
CA GLY A 688 18.52 2.78 5.00
C GLY A 688 19.62 2.63 3.94
N LEU A 689 19.26 2.20 2.73
CA LEU A 689 20.22 1.82 1.68
C LEU A 689 20.67 2.98 0.80
N LEU A 690 19.80 3.96 0.54
CA LEU A 690 20.08 5.11 -0.33
C LEU A 690 20.42 6.39 0.44
N GLY A 691 19.95 6.52 1.69
CA GLY A 691 20.06 7.72 2.50
C GLY A 691 18.91 8.72 2.32
N ASP A 692 18.65 9.51 3.36
CA ASP A 692 17.51 10.43 3.40
C ASP A 692 17.69 11.64 2.47
N ALA A 693 18.92 12.07 2.23
CA ALA A 693 19.24 13.16 1.29
C ALA A 693 18.85 12.80 -0.16
N ALA A 694 19.17 11.58 -0.60
CA ALA A 694 18.82 11.08 -1.93
C ALA A 694 17.31 10.97 -2.13
N LEU A 695 16.57 10.51 -1.12
CA LEU A 695 15.11 10.46 -1.14
C LEU A 695 14.50 11.86 -1.17
N GLY A 696 15.05 12.78 -0.37
CA GLY A 696 14.53 14.12 -0.15
C GLY A 696 13.20 14.15 0.62
N PRO A 697 12.79 15.31 1.14
CA PRO A 697 11.57 15.45 1.93
C PRO A 697 10.30 14.99 1.20
N VAL A 698 10.14 15.40 -0.07
CA VAL A 698 8.98 15.02 -0.90
C VAL A 698 8.97 13.51 -1.15
N GLY A 699 10.12 12.90 -1.45
CA GLY A 699 10.24 11.46 -1.67
C GLY A 699 9.94 10.64 -0.42
N LEU A 700 10.40 11.08 0.75
CA LEU A 700 10.10 10.43 2.04
C LEU A 700 8.59 10.38 2.32
N VAL A 701 7.87 11.48 2.05
CA VAL A 701 6.41 11.52 2.21
C VAL A 701 5.72 10.65 1.17
N LEU A 702 6.02 10.83 -0.12
CA LEU A 702 5.29 10.13 -1.19
C LEU A 702 5.54 8.62 -1.17
N VAL A 703 6.79 8.17 -1.00
CA VAL A 703 7.11 6.73 -0.87
C VAL A 703 6.54 6.20 0.45
N GLY A 704 6.52 7.01 1.50
CA GLY A 704 5.90 6.69 2.78
C GLY A 704 4.40 6.41 2.67
N LEU A 705 3.65 7.37 2.14
CA LEU A 705 2.21 7.24 1.88
C LEU A 705 1.92 6.08 0.92
N ALA A 706 2.67 5.96 -0.18
CA ALA A 706 2.50 4.84 -1.12
C ALA A 706 2.76 3.48 -0.44
N SER A 707 3.76 3.39 0.44
CA SER A 707 4.05 2.19 1.21
C SER A 707 2.87 1.82 2.12
N LEU A 708 2.31 2.78 2.86
CA LEU A 708 1.18 2.52 3.77
C LEU A 708 -0.11 2.17 3.02
N LEU A 709 -0.39 2.82 1.90
CA LEU A 709 -1.61 2.58 1.14
C LEU A 709 -1.58 1.25 0.40
N VAL A 710 -0.47 0.90 -0.26
CA VAL A 710 -0.42 -0.30 -1.13
C VAL A 710 -0.02 -1.55 -0.36
N ILE A 711 0.88 -1.43 0.61
CA ILE A 711 1.49 -2.55 1.32
C ILE A 711 1.61 -2.29 2.82
N GLY A 712 0.75 -1.42 3.37
CA GLY A 712 0.70 -1.14 4.81
C GLY A 712 0.22 -2.33 5.61
N ASP A 713 -0.74 -3.11 5.11
CA ASP A 713 -1.08 -4.41 5.68
C ASP A 713 -0.77 -5.54 4.71
N GLN A 714 0.39 -6.14 4.91
CA GLN A 714 0.99 -7.04 3.93
C GLN A 714 0.28 -8.40 3.86
N ARG A 715 -0.49 -8.76 4.89
CA ARG A 715 -1.13 -10.08 5.03
C ARG A 715 -2.35 -10.29 4.13
N GLU A 716 -2.85 -9.22 3.52
CA GLU A 716 -3.95 -9.22 2.57
C GLU A 716 -3.52 -8.64 1.20
N THR A 717 -2.24 -8.79 0.85
CA THR A 717 -1.77 -8.36 -0.49
C THR A 717 -2.43 -9.17 -1.60
N LEU A 718 -2.71 -8.53 -2.74
CA LEU A 718 -3.57 -9.11 -3.77
C LEU A 718 -2.98 -10.32 -4.50
N MET A 719 -1.69 -10.28 -4.87
CA MET A 719 -1.11 -11.28 -5.77
C MET A 719 -1.17 -12.73 -5.24
N PRO A 720 -0.90 -13.02 -3.95
CA PRO A 720 -1.10 -14.36 -3.40
C PRO A 720 -2.52 -14.90 -3.63
N PHE A 721 -3.57 -14.07 -3.42
CA PHE A 721 -4.95 -14.47 -3.67
C PHE A 721 -5.20 -14.78 -5.15
N LEU A 722 -4.70 -13.95 -6.06
CA LEU A 722 -4.81 -14.18 -7.50
C LEU A 722 -4.13 -15.47 -7.93
N LEU A 723 -2.97 -15.78 -7.36
CA LEU A 723 -2.25 -17.00 -7.67
C LEU A 723 -3.01 -18.26 -7.19
N HIS A 724 -3.60 -18.21 -5.99
CA HIS A 724 -4.50 -19.27 -5.52
C HIS A 724 -5.75 -19.39 -6.38
N ALA A 725 -6.33 -18.27 -6.81
CA ALA A 725 -7.47 -18.26 -7.72
C ALA A 725 -7.14 -18.92 -9.07
N LEU A 726 -5.98 -18.62 -9.66
CA LEU A 726 -5.51 -19.27 -10.87
C LEU A 726 -5.33 -20.78 -10.67
N ARG A 727 -4.77 -21.20 -9.52
CA ARG A 727 -4.61 -22.62 -9.18
C ARG A 727 -5.95 -23.35 -9.04
N LEU A 728 -6.91 -22.78 -8.32
CA LEU A 728 -8.25 -23.36 -8.15
C LEU A 728 -9.04 -23.42 -9.47
N GLY A 729 -8.75 -22.52 -10.40
CA GLY A 729 -9.37 -22.45 -11.71
C GLY A 729 -8.66 -23.24 -12.81
N ASP A 730 -7.47 -23.79 -12.56
CA ASP A 730 -6.75 -24.70 -13.45
C ASP A 730 -7.20 -26.15 -13.13
N PRO A 731 -7.84 -26.87 -14.06
CA PRO A 731 -8.20 -28.26 -13.82
C PRO A 731 -6.92 -29.08 -13.53
N ALA A 732 -6.81 -29.58 -12.30
CA ALA A 732 -5.61 -30.25 -11.79
C ALA A 732 -5.03 -31.28 -12.79
N PRO A 733 -3.70 -31.32 -12.98
CA PRO A 733 -3.01 -32.37 -13.73
C PRO A 733 -3.10 -33.78 -13.11
N GLY A 734 -3.76 -33.93 -11.95
CA GLY A 734 -3.70 -35.13 -11.11
C GLY A 734 -4.78 -36.18 -11.42
N ARG A 735 -4.78 -36.75 -12.63
CA ARG A 735 -5.25 -38.13 -12.95
C ARG A 735 -4.63 -38.69 -14.24
N VAL A 736 -3.53 -38.13 -14.73
CA VAL A 736 -2.80 -38.71 -15.87
C VAL A 736 -1.60 -39.43 -15.32
N GLY A 737 -1.51 -40.73 -15.60
CA GLY A 737 -0.38 -41.57 -15.24
C GLY A 737 0.93 -40.99 -15.76
N VAL A 738 2.01 -41.38 -15.07
CA VAL A 738 3.40 -41.17 -15.48
C VAL A 738 3.55 -41.60 -16.95
N GLY A 739 3.80 -40.68 -17.87
CA GLY A 739 4.21 -41.03 -19.25
C GLY A 739 3.62 -40.26 -20.45
N ALA A 740 2.67 -39.32 -20.30
CA ALA A 740 2.14 -38.60 -21.46
C ALA A 740 2.91 -37.30 -21.76
N PRO A 741 3.40 -37.07 -22.99
CA PRO A 741 4.17 -35.88 -23.33
C PRO A 741 3.27 -34.64 -23.36
N ALA A 742 3.78 -33.55 -22.77
CA ALA A 742 3.22 -32.22 -22.80
C ALA A 742 3.35 -31.61 -24.21
N VAL A 743 2.45 -31.98 -25.13
CA VAL A 743 2.37 -31.34 -26.45
C VAL A 743 0.96 -30.77 -26.64
N GLY A 744 0.87 -29.43 -26.66
CA GLY A 744 -0.08 -28.76 -27.54
C GLY A 744 -1.47 -28.36 -27.03
N ASP A 745 -1.76 -28.23 -25.72
CA ASP A 745 -3.11 -27.80 -25.32
C ASP A 745 -3.33 -26.27 -25.35
N ALA A 746 -3.51 -25.74 -26.56
CA ALA A 746 -4.08 -24.40 -26.80
C ALA A 746 -5.47 -24.21 -26.13
N ALA A 747 -6.16 -25.31 -25.77
CA ALA A 747 -7.42 -25.28 -25.05
C ALA A 747 -7.26 -24.90 -23.57
N GLY A 748 -6.19 -25.34 -22.89
CA GLY A 748 -5.91 -25.02 -21.49
C GLY A 748 -5.53 -23.54 -21.30
N SER A 749 -4.77 -22.97 -22.24
CA SER A 749 -4.39 -21.54 -22.20
C SER A 749 -5.57 -20.59 -22.41
N ARG A 750 -6.54 -20.97 -23.26
CA ARG A 750 -7.81 -20.23 -23.45
C ARG A 750 -8.68 -20.22 -22.20
N GLY A 751 -8.63 -21.29 -21.39
CA GLY A 751 -9.29 -21.35 -20.09
C GLY A 751 -8.70 -20.34 -19.11
N VAL A 752 -7.39 -20.38 -18.88
CA VAL A 752 -6.73 -19.46 -17.92
C VAL A 752 -6.94 -17.99 -18.30
N GLY A 753 -6.83 -17.63 -19.58
CA GLY A 753 -7.08 -16.26 -20.04
C GLY A 753 -8.50 -15.76 -19.75
N LYS A 754 -9.53 -16.59 -19.98
CA LYS A 754 -10.91 -16.21 -19.63
C LYS A 754 -11.12 -16.05 -18.13
N LEU A 755 -10.45 -16.87 -17.31
CA LEU A 755 -10.53 -16.73 -15.85
C LEU A 755 -9.88 -15.41 -15.42
N ALA A 756 -8.73 -15.06 -16.00
CA ALA A 756 -8.05 -13.80 -15.74
C ALA A 756 -8.94 -12.58 -16.03
N ALA A 757 -9.71 -12.61 -17.12
CA ALA A 757 -10.67 -11.55 -17.43
C ALA A 757 -11.77 -11.43 -16.36
N TRP A 758 -12.32 -12.57 -15.90
CA TRP A 758 -13.30 -12.56 -14.80
C TRP A 758 -12.69 -12.15 -13.46
N LEU A 759 -11.42 -12.50 -13.20
CA LEU A 759 -10.69 -12.03 -12.03
C LEU A 759 -10.46 -10.52 -12.09
N ALA A 760 -10.08 -9.97 -13.24
CA ALA A 760 -9.95 -8.53 -13.42
C ALA A 760 -11.29 -7.80 -13.21
N LEU A 761 -12.40 -8.37 -13.69
CA LEU A 761 -13.73 -7.83 -13.41
C LEU A 761 -14.09 -7.90 -11.92
N SER A 762 -13.83 -9.05 -11.27
CA SER A 762 -14.02 -9.21 -9.81
C SER A 762 -13.21 -8.17 -9.05
N VAL A 763 -11.93 -8.01 -9.41
CA VAL A 763 -11.01 -7.03 -8.86
C VAL A 763 -11.58 -5.61 -8.93
N ALA A 764 -11.93 -5.16 -10.15
CA ALA A 764 -12.41 -3.81 -10.37
C ALA A 764 -13.77 -3.55 -9.69
N SER A 765 -14.74 -4.46 -9.84
CA SER A 765 -16.09 -4.29 -9.29
C SER A 765 -16.11 -4.29 -7.76
N THR A 766 -15.32 -5.17 -7.13
CA THR A 766 -15.24 -5.25 -5.67
C THR A 766 -14.40 -4.14 -5.07
N PHE A 767 -13.40 -3.61 -5.79
CA PHE A 767 -12.67 -2.41 -5.35
C PHE A 767 -13.61 -1.21 -5.23
N VAL A 768 -14.45 -0.97 -6.25
CA VAL A 768 -15.44 0.12 -6.23
C VAL A 768 -16.49 -0.09 -5.13
N LEU A 769 -17.00 -1.32 -4.98
CA LEU A 769 -17.98 -1.61 -3.93
C LEU A 769 -17.38 -1.43 -2.53
N ALA A 770 -16.18 -1.97 -2.28
CA ALA A 770 -15.50 -1.84 -1.00
C ALA A 770 -15.20 -0.36 -0.67
N LEU A 771 -14.80 0.44 -1.67
CA LEU A 771 -14.61 1.87 -1.54
C LEU A 771 -15.90 2.55 -1.05
N VAL A 772 -17.00 2.36 -1.77
CA VAL A 772 -18.28 3.02 -1.48
C VAL A 772 -18.80 2.60 -0.10
N VAL A 773 -18.80 1.31 0.19
CA VAL A 773 -19.31 0.78 1.46
C VAL A 773 -18.45 1.24 2.62
N THR A 774 -17.12 1.15 2.52
CA THR A 774 -16.21 1.56 3.59
C THR A 774 -16.32 3.05 3.87
N PHE A 775 -16.42 3.89 2.83
CA PHE A 775 -16.61 5.33 2.98
C PHE A 775 -17.93 5.66 3.67
N LEU A 776 -19.03 5.08 3.19
CA LEU A 776 -20.35 5.29 3.80
C LEU A 776 -20.33 4.92 5.28
N TRP A 777 -19.75 3.77 5.63
CA TRP A 777 -19.65 3.36 7.02
C TRP A 777 -18.75 4.29 7.84
N GLN A 778 -17.54 4.62 7.38
CA GLN A 778 -16.61 5.46 8.12
C GLN A 778 -17.14 6.89 8.32
N TYR A 779 -17.88 7.46 7.36
CA TYR A 779 -18.51 8.77 7.52
C TYR A 779 -19.74 8.76 8.43
N ASN A 780 -20.47 7.64 8.48
CA ASN A 780 -21.64 7.51 9.35
C ASN A 780 -21.24 7.16 10.78
N ALA A 781 -20.38 6.15 10.96
CA ALA A 781 -19.98 5.62 12.26
C ALA A 781 -18.72 6.28 12.85
N GLY A 782 -17.98 7.05 12.05
CA GLY A 782 -16.64 7.51 12.36
C GLY A 782 -15.57 6.46 12.06
N ILE A 783 -14.31 6.89 12.00
CA ILE A 783 -13.16 5.97 11.95
C ILE A 783 -13.16 5.10 13.21
N ASP A 784 -13.06 3.77 13.01
CA ASP A 784 -13.11 2.80 14.10
C ASP A 784 -12.09 3.12 15.22
N ALA A 785 -12.61 3.38 16.41
CA ALA A 785 -11.81 3.70 17.59
C ALA A 785 -11.06 2.49 18.15
N ALA A 786 -11.51 1.26 17.88
CA ALA A 786 -10.84 0.06 18.39
C ALA A 786 -9.58 -0.30 17.60
N ASP A 787 -9.54 0.02 16.31
CA ASP A 787 -8.37 -0.20 15.48
C ASP A 787 -7.30 0.88 15.68
N ARG A 788 -6.66 0.87 16.86
CA ARG A 788 -5.60 1.82 17.22
C ARG A 788 -4.43 1.79 16.24
N TRP A 789 -4.14 0.65 15.63
CA TRP A 789 -3.04 0.53 14.70
C TRP A 789 -3.32 1.30 13.40
N ALA A 790 -4.49 1.10 12.79
CA ALA A 790 -4.86 1.83 11.58
C ALA A 790 -5.19 3.31 11.84
N ARG A 791 -5.73 3.64 13.01
CA ARG A 791 -6.15 5.01 13.38
C ARG A 791 -5.02 5.89 13.90
N LEU A 792 -4.18 5.37 14.80
CA LEU A 792 -3.21 6.19 15.56
C LEU A 792 -1.78 5.94 15.13
N TRP A 793 -1.40 4.68 14.90
CA TRP A 793 0.00 4.35 14.65
C TRP A 793 0.39 4.54 13.19
N MET A 794 -0.42 4.05 12.25
CA MET A 794 -0.14 4.12 10.81
C MET A 794 -0.04 5.54 10.26
N PRO A 795 -1.03 6.44 10.48
CA PRO A 795 -1.08 7.72 9.78
C PRO A 795 0.06 8.67 10.17
N VAL A 796 0.66 8.48 11.36
CA VAL A 796 1.72 9.35 11.88
C VAL A 796 3.12 8.97 11.37
N GLN A 797 3.34 7.71 10.95
CA GLN A 797 4.69 7.21 10.62
C GLN A 797 5.43 8.04 9.56
N PRO A 798 4.83 8.43 8.42
CA PRO A 798 5.55 9.16 7.39
C PRO A 798 6.01 10.53 7.86
N TRP A 799 5.23 11.17 8.72
CA TRP A 799 5.47 12.52 9.21
C TRP A 799 6.49 12.54 10.34
N ASP A 800 6.44 11.56 11.24
CA ASP A 800 7.47 11.38 12.27
C ASP A 800 8.82 11.00 11.66
N GLN A 801 8.82 10.17 10.61
CA GLN A 801 10.03 9.88 9.85
C GLN A 801 10.54 11.14 9.14
N LEU A 802 9.66 11.87 8.45
CA LEU A 802 10.04 13.11 7.78
C LEU A 802 10.67 14.10 8.76
N THR A 803 10.03 14.35 9.90
CA THR A 803 10.52 15.28 10.92
C THR A 803 11.91 14.89 11.41
N ARG A 804 12.13 13.59 11.69
CA ARG A 804 13.46 13.08 12.08
C ARG A 804 14.51 13.27 10.98
N SER A 805 14.15 12.98 9.73
CA SER A 805 15.06 13.15 8.60
C SER A 805 15.37 14.62 8.31
N LEU A 806 14.39 15.54 8.44
CA LEU A 806 14.62 16.98 8.31
C LEU A 806 15.60 17.48 9.38
N SER A 807 15.42 17.08 10.63
CA SER A 807 16.33 17.42 11.72
C SER A 807 17.74 16.88 11.50
N SER A 808 17.88 15.62 11.06
CA SER A 808 19.20 15.02 10.75
C SER A 808 19.91 15.77 9.62
N LEU A 809 19.21 15.99 8.49
CA LEU A 809 19.76 16.69 7.34
C LEU A 809 20.11 18.14 7.65
N SER A 810 19.34 18.80 8.53
CA SER A 810 19.64 20.15 9.00
C SER A 810 20.91 20.16 9.85
N ALA A 811 21.07 19.20 10.76
CA ALA A 811 22.25 19.07 11.60
C ALA A 811 23.52 18.76 10.78
N GLU A 812 23.37 18.01 9.69
CA GLU A 812 24.43 17.70 8.73
C GLU A 812 24.73 18.84 7.75
N GLY A 813 23.92 19.91 7.72
CA GLY A 813 24.06 21.02 6.76
C GLY A 813 23.67 20.65 5.31
N ARG A 814 23.00 19.51 5.10
CA ARG A 814 22.64 18.95 3.79
C ARG A 814 21.18 19.14 3.40
N LEU A 815 20.35 19.71 4.29
CA LEU A 815 18.90 19.84 4.08
C LEU A 815 18.57 20.62 2.80
N THR A 816 19.23 21.76 2.58
CA THR A 816 19.00 22.59 1.40
C THR A 816 19.36 21.85 0.10
N GLU A 817 20.46 21.08 0.09
CA GLU A 817 20.84 20.26 -1.06
C GLU A 817 19.77 19.20 -1.37
N ALA A 818 19.24 18.52 -0.34
CA ALA A 818 18.22 17.49 -0.48
C ALA A 818 16.86 18.01 -1.01
N VAL A 819 16.55 19.29 -0.73
CA VAL A 819 15.34 19.97 -1.19
C VAL A 819 15.46 20.43 -2.65
N PHE A 820 16.57 21.07 -3.02
CA PHE A 820 16.73 21.70 -4.34
C PHE A 820 17.13 20.71 -5.44
N THR A 821 17.61 19.51 -5.10
CA THR A 821 18.00 18.51 -6.09
C THR A 821 16.78 17.74 -6.62
N ASP A 822 16.62 17.65 -7.94
CA ASP A 822 15.51 16.92 -8.59
C ASP A 822 16.01 15.92 -9.65
N GLY A 823 15.12 15.01 -10.07
CA GLY A 823 15.37 14.09 -11.17
C GLY A 823 16.53 13.12 -10.92
N LEU A 824 17.37 12.92 -11.94
CA LEU A 824 18.51 12.01 -11.89
C LEU A 824 19.69 12.56 -11.08
N ALA A 825 19.78 13.87 -10.87
CA ALA A 825 20.84 14.49 -10.08
C ALA A 825 20.83 13.99 -8.62
N ARG A 826 19.67 13.52 -8.12
CA ARG A 826 19.52 12.88 -6.81
C ARG A 826 20.41 11.65 -6.62
N LEU A 827 20.82 10.97 -7.69
CA LEU A 827 21.77 9.86 -7.61
C LEU A 827 23.14 10.29 -7.06
N GLY A 828 23.51 11.56 -7.21
CA GLY A 828 24.72 12.12 -6.61
C GLY A 828 24.64 12.29 -5.10
N LEU A 829 23.43 12.27 -4.52
CA LEU A 829 23.19 12.41 -3.08
C LEU A 829 23.11 11.07 -2.35
N LEU A 830 23.38 9.95 -3.04
CA LEU A 830 23.38 8.62 -2.44
C LEU A 830 24.37 8.58 -1.29
N ASP A 831 23.87 8.20 -0.12
CA ASP A 831 24.63 8.11 1.11
C ASP A 831 24.41 6.72 1.73
N PRO A 832 25.00 5.67 1.13
CA PRO A 832 24.78 4.30 1.56
C PRO A 832 25.39 4.05 2.93
N ARG A 833 24.55 3.96 3.97
CA ARG A 833 24.98 3.70 5.35
C ARG A 833 25.59 2.29 5.45
N PRO A 834 26.89 2.13 5.82
CA PRO A 834 27.55 0.83 5.83
C PRO A 834 26.86 -0.21 6.73
N ALA A 835 26.37 0.23 7.89
CA ALA A 835 25.61 -0.60 8.81
C ALA A 835 24.29 -1.11 8.21
N ALA A 836 23.60 -0.29 7.40
CA ALA A 836 22.36 -0.71 6.77
C ALA A 836 22.61 -1.78 5.69
N TRP A 837 23.65 -1.56 4.88
CA TRP A 837 24.08 -2.51 3.87
C TRP A 837 24.59 -3.82 4.45
N SER A 838 25.29 -3.81 5.58
CA SER A 838 25.76 -5.05 6.22
C SER A 838 24.60 -5.94 6.68
N TRP A 839 23.55 -5.35 7.27
CA TRP A 839 22.33 -6.10 7.63
C TRP A 839 21.59 -6.63 6.41
N PHE A 840 21.43 -5.80 5.38
CA PHE A 840 20.79 -6.23 4.13
C PHE A 840 21.56 -7.37 3.46
N LEU A 841 22.86 -7.23 3.29
CA LEU A 841 23.72 -8.26 2.70
C LEU A 841 23.80 -9.51 3.58
N GLY A 842 23.74 -9.37 4.91
CA GLY A 842 23.66 -10.50 5.84
C GLY A 842 22.42 -11.35 5.60
N GLY A 843 21.25 -10.72 5.44
CA GLY A 843 20.00 -11.42 5.14
C GLY A 843 20.01 -12.06 3.75
N PHE A 844 20.55 -11.35 2.76
CA PHE A 844 20.75 -11.85 1.40
C PHE A 844 21.63 -13.11 1.39
N ALA A 845 22.78 -13.05 2.07
CA ALA A 845 23.73 -14.14 2.17
C ALA A 845 23.14 -15.34 2.93
N ALA A 846 22.49 -15.11 4.07
CA ALA A 846 21.89 -16.17 4.87
C ALA A 846 20.88 -17.01 4.07
N LEU A 847 19.98 -16.35 3.34
CA LEU A 847 19.02 -17.04 2.47
C LEU A 847 19.72 -17.77 1.32
N SER A 848 20.64 -17.11 0.63
CA SER A 848 21.35 -17.67 -0.52
C SER A 848 22.18 -18.90 -0.14
N ILE A 849 22.92 -18.83 0.97
CA ILE A 849 23.70 -19.94 1.52
C ILE A 849 22.77 -21.08 1.88
N CYS A 850 21.67 -20.83 2.59
CA CYS A 850 20.72 -21.90 2.94
C CYS A 850 20.10 -22.56 1.69
N ALA A 851 19.80 -21.78 0.65
CA ALA A 851 19.29 -22.31 -0.61
C ALA A 851 20.32 -23.20 -1.31
N LEU A 852 21.59 -22.78 -1.32
CA LEU A 852 22.71 -23.55 -1.90
C LEU A 852 23.00 -24.83 -1.10
N LEU A 853 23.06 -24.76 0.23
CA LEU A 853 23.28 -25.91 1.09
C LEU A 853 22.18 -26.95 0.92
N ARG A 854 20.92 -26.52 0.80
CA ARG A 854 19.80 -27.42 0.52
C ARG A 854 19.92 -28.13 -0.83
N LEU A 855 20.53 -27.49 -1.83
CA LEU A 855 20.79 -28.11 -3.14
C LEU A 855 21.97 -29.08 -3.12
N ARG A 856 22.95 -28.88 -2.23
CA ARG A 856 24.22 -29.64 -2.21
C ARG A 856 24.26 -30.75 -1.15
N ILE A 857 23.56 -30.58 -0.02
CA ILE A 857 23.60 -31.48 1.13
C ILE A 857 22.24 -32.19 1.25
N PRO A 858 22.16 -33.49 0.88
CA PRO A 858 20.96 -34.29 1.10
C PRO A 858 20.61 -34.34 2.58
N GLY A 859 19.34 -34.09 2.91
CA GLY A 859 18.86 -34.11 4.30
C GLY A 859 19.11 -32.82 5.08
N TRP A 860 19.59 -31.74 4.45
CA TRP A 860 19.69 -30.43 5.10
C TRP A 860 18.34 -30.01 5.75
N PRO A 861 18.33 -29.69 7.06
CA PRO A 861 17.09 -29.58 7.83
C PRO A 861 16.37 -28.24 7.66
N LEU A 862 17.09 -27.17 7.28
CA LEU A 862 16.53 -25.82 7.20
C LEU A 862 16.06 -25.47 5.78
N HIS A 863 14.90 -24.85 5.72
CA HIS A 863 14.30 -24.34 4.50
C HIS A 863 14.55 -22.82 4.40
N PRO A 864 14.93 -22.28 3.22
CA PRO A 864 15.24 -20.85 3.05
C PRO A 864 14.11 -19.90 3.46
N VAL A 865 12.86 -20.39 3.50
CA VAL A 865 11.68 -19.63 3.95
C VAL A 865 11.85 -19.02 5.35
N ILE A 866 12.67 -19.61 6.21
CA ILE A 866 12.87 -19.14 7.58
C ILE A 866 13.32 -17.67 7.62
N PHE A 867 14.23 -17.27 6.74
CA PHE A 867 14.77 -15.90 6.66
C PHE A 867 13.76 -14.89 6.12
N LEU A 868 12.67 -15.36 5.50
CA LEU A 868 11.59 -14.52 4.96
C LEU A 868 10.50 -14.24 6.00
N VAL A 869 10.43 -15.02 7.08
CA VAL A 869 9.29 -15.01 8.02
C VAL A 869 9.68 -14.76 9.48
N TRP A 870 10.92 -15.01 9.86
CA TRP A 870 11.38 -14.87 11.24
C TRP A 870 11.34 -13.41 11.75
N GLY A 871 11.25 -13.22 13.07
CA GLY A 871 11.07 -11.89 13.67
C GLY A 871 9.77 -11.15 13.34
N THR A 872 8.74 -11.81 12.79
CA THR A 872 7.49 -11.15 12.37
C THR A 872 6.31 -11.51 13.28
N THR A 873 5.33 -10.60 13.38
CA THR A 873 4.08 -10.82 14.14
C THR A 873 3.29 -12.06 13.70
N PRO A 874 3.21 -12.42 12.42
CA PRO A 874 2.57 -13.68 12.04
C PRO A 874 3.26 -14.91 12.62
N MET A 875 4.60 -14.94 12.60
CA MET A 875 5.34 -16.08 13.14
C MET A 875 5.36 -16.10 14.67
N SER A 876 5.25 -14.96 15.33
CA SER A 876 5.04 -14.92 16.78
C SER A 876 3.73 -15.61 17.19
N ARG A 877 2.72 -15.64 16.30
CA ARG A 877 1.46 -16.38 16.50
C ARG A 877 1.54 -17.83 16.03
N PHE A 878 2.24 -18.14 14.93
CA PHE A 878 2.14 -19.45 14.26
C PHE A 878 3.27 -20.44 14.56
N ALA A 879 4.44 -19.99 15.01
CA ALA A 879 5.63 -20.84 15.18
C ALA A 879 5.35 -22.09 16.03
N TRP A 880 4.72 -21.93 17.19
CA TRP A 880 4.36 -23.06 18.06
C TRP A 880 3.41 -24.06 17.41
N SER A 881 2.45 -23.56 16.62
CA SER A 881 1.51 -24.43 15.89
C SER A 881 2.22 -25.22 14.78
N PHE A 882 3.17 -24.60 14.07
CA PHE A 882 4.02 -25.29 13.11
C PHE A 882 4.92 -26.35 13.77
N LEU A 883 5.49 -26.07 14.95
CA LEU A 883 6.28 -27.05 15.71
C LEU A 883 5.44 -28.25 16.12
N VAL A 884 4.24 -28.03 16.66
CA VAL A 884 3.34 -29.11 17.07
C VAL A 884 2.94 -29.96 15.86
N GLY A 885 2.51 -29.33 14.77
CA GLY A 885 2.13 -30.07 13.56
C GLY A 885 3.31 -30.78 12.89
N TRP A 886 4.51 -30.20 12.93
CA TRP A 886 5.74 -30.87 12.52
C TRP A 886 6.01 -32.12 13.36
N LEU A 887 5.90 -32.02 14.69
CA LEU A 887 6.12 -33.14 15.61
C LEU A 887 5.09 -34.26 15.37
N VAL A 888 3.81 -33.91 15.25
CA VAL A 888 2.74 -34.88 14.92
C VAL A 888 3.05 -35.58 13.60
N LYS A 889 3.39 -34.83 12.54
CA LYS A 889 3.76 -35.42 11.24
C LYS A 889 4.98 -36.33 11.36
N LEU A 890 6.01 -35.91 12.10
CA LEU A 890 7.23 -36.68 12.29
C LEU A 890 6.92 -38.03 12.96
N CYS A 891 6.12 -38.02 14.03
CA CYS A 891 5.69 -39.24 14.72
C CYS A 891 4.88 -40.15 13.79
N VAL A 892 3.88 -39.63 13.08
CA VAL A 892 3.03 -40.42 12.18
C VAL A 892 3.85 -41.06 11.05
N VAL A 893 4.76 -40.30 10.44
CA VAL A 893 5.61 -40.81 9.35
C VAL A 893 6.61 -41.84 9.86
N ARG A 894 7.23 -41.63 11.04
CA ARG A 894 8.21 -42.57 11.60
C ARG A 894 7.58 -43.85 12.13
N LEU A 895 6.42 -43.77 12.79
CA LEU A 895 5.77 -44.92 13.42
C LEU A 895 4.89 -45.72 12.46
N GLY A 896 4.18 -45.05 11.54
CA GLY A 896 3.16 -45.69 10.68
C GLY A 896 3.46 -45.63 9.17
N GLY A 897 4.57 -45.04 8.77
CA GLY A 897 4.98 -44.90 7.37
C GLY A 897 4.01 -44.06 6.52
N THR A 898 4.12 -44.19 5.19
CA THR A 898 3.36 -43.38 4.23
C THR A 898 1.86 -43.69 4.21
N ARG A 899 1.46 -44.93 4.56
CA ARG A 899 0.06 -45.33 4.63
C ARG A 899 -0.66 -44.63 5.79
N ALA A 900 -0.03 -44.56 6.97
CA ALA A 900 -0.57 -43.84 8.12
C ALA A 900 -0.70 -42.33 7.84
N ALA A 901 0.30 -41.73 7.17
CA ALA A 901 0.24 -40.33 6.77
C ALA A 901 -0.97 -40.04 5.83
N ARG A 902 -1.30 -40.97 4.92
CA ARG A 902 -2.48 -40.84 4.04
C ARG A 902 -3.80 -41.05 4.79
N SER A 903 -3.85 -41.98 5.75
CA SER A 903 -5.07 -42.19 6.56
C SER A 903 -5.37 -41.03 7.51
N MET A 904 -4.38 -40.20 7.83
CA MET A 904 -4.56 -38.98 8.62
C MET A 904 -5.20 -37.82 7.83
N GLN A 905 -5.18 -37.82 6.50
CA GLN A 905 -5.67 -36.66 5.72
C GLN A 905 -7.12 -36.26 6.03
N PRO A 906 -8.11 -37.19 6.13
CA PRO A 906 -9.48 -36.84 6.50
C PRO A 906 -9.56 -36.17 7.88
N LEU A 907 -8.71 -36.56 8.84
CA LEU A 907 -8.63 -35.93 10.17
C LEU A 907 -8.27 -34.46 10.03
N LEU A 908 -7.20 -34.17 9.28
CA LEU A 908 -6.67 -32.81 9.10
C LEU A 908 -7.69 -31.91 8.39
N VAL A 909 -8.36 -32.43 7.36
CA VAL A 909 -9.45 -31.71 6.67
C VAL A 909 -10.61 -31.43 7.64
N GLY A 910 -10.93 -32.37 8.53
CA GLY A 910 -11.93 -32.18 9.59
C GLY A 910 -11.58 -31.05 10.56
N VAL A 911 -10.33 -31.02 11.05
CA VAL A 911 -9.82 -29.95 11.93
C VAL A 911 -9.92 -28.59 11.25
N ILE A 912 -9.41 -28.45 10.02
CA ILE A 912 -9.42 -27.16 9.31
C ILE A 912 -10.85 -26.72 8.97
N ALA A 913 -11.71 -27.66 8.54
CA ALA A 913 -13.10 -27.37 8.25
C ALA A 913 -13.86 -26.92 9.50
N ALA A 914 -13.61 -27.53 10.66
CA ALA A 914 -14.22 -27.10 11.92
C ALA A 914 -13.83 -25.67 12.28
N GLU A 915 -12.55 -25.33 12.22
CA GLU A 915 -12.10 -23.97 12.57
C GLU A 915 -12.71 -22.91 11.64
N LEU A 916 -12.70 -23.15 10.32
CA LEU A 916 -13.30 -22.24 9.34
C LEU A 916 -14.82 -22.12 9.49
N LEU A 917 -15.54 -23.23 9.72
CA LEU A 917 -17.00 -23.22 9.85
C LEU A 917 -17.46 -22.65 11.19
N MET A 918 -16.71 -22.87 12.27
CA MET A 918 -17.00 -22.25 13.57
C MET A 918 -16.75 -20.75 13.53
N ALA A 919 -15.67 -20.29 12.88
CA ALA A 919 -15.43 -18.87 12.65
C ALA A 919 -16.61 -18.25 11.88
N LEU A 920 -17.03 -18.87 10.78
CA LEU A 920 -18.18 -18.40 9.98
C LEU A 920 -19.50 -18.42 10.78
N GLY A 921 -19.69 -19.43 11.63
CA GLY A 921 -20.84 -19.56 12.52
C GLY A 921 -20.95 -18.43 13.53
N TRP A 922 -19.86 -18.13 14.24
CA TRP A 922 -19.83 -17.02 15.21
C TRP A 922 -19.96 -15.63 14.54
N ILE A 923 -19.44 -15.47 13.33
CA ILE A 923 -19.70 -14.28 12.49
C ILE A 923 -21.20 -14.14 12.22
N ALA A 924 -21.88 -15.21 11.81
CA ALA A 924 -23.32 -15.19 11.56
C ALA A 924 -24.14 -14.90 12.83
N VAL A 925 -23.77 -15.50 13.97
CA VAL A 925 -24.41 -15.25 15.28
C VAL A 925 -24.25 -13.79 15.69
N GLY A 926 -23.03 -13.25 15.60
CA GLY A 926 -22.75 -11.85 15.93
C GLY A 926 -23.53 -10.88 15.03
N ALA A 927 -23.55 -11.14 13.72
CA ALA A 927 -24.29 -10.33 12.76
C ALA A 927 -25.81 -10.37 13.03
N ALA A 928 -26.38 -11.55 13.28
CA ALA A 928 -27.80 -11.70 13.60
C ALA A 928 -28.17 -10.96 14.90
N TYR A 929 -27.33 -11.06 15.94
CA TYR A 929 -27.53 -10.31 17.18
C TYR A 929 -27.50 -8.80 16.97
N HIS A 930 -26.52 -8.30 16.20
CA HIS A 930 -26.41 -6.88 15.90
C HIS A 930 -27.64 -6.39 15.13
N LEU A 931 -28.08 -7.14 14.11
CA LEU A 931 -29.28 -6.79 13.34
C LEU A 931 -30.55 -6.80 14.19
N ALA A 932 -30.65 -7.70 15.18
CA ALA A 932 -31.82 -7.80 16.06
C ALA A 932 -31.83 -6.74 17.19
N THR A 933 -30.67 -6.29 17.66
CA THR A 933 -30.56 -5.47 18.88
C THR A 933 -29.96 -4.08 18.68
N GLY A 934 -29.28 -3.85 17.56
CA GLY A 934 -28.46 -2.67 17.29
C GLY A 934 -27.17 -2.59 18.12
N LYS A 935 -26.89 -3.58 18.98
CA LYS A 935 -25.73 -3.57 19.89
C LYS A 935 -24.54 -4.34 19.30
N THR A 936 -23.33 -3.97 19.67
CA THR A 936 -22.13 -4.76 19.33
C THR A 936 -22.16 -6.08 20.12
N PRO A 937 -22.05 -7.25 19.45
CA PRO A 937 -22.06 -8.54 20.11
C PRO A 937 -20.76 -8.80 20.89
N ALA A 938 -20.76 -9.83 21.74
CA ALA A 938 -19.52 -10.34 22.33
C ALA A 938 -18.60 -10.89 21.23
N GLY A 939 -17.37 -10.39 21.17
CA GLY A 939 -16.39 -10.75 20.15
C GLY A 939 -15.73 -12.11 20.41
N TYR A 940 -15.71 -12.99 19.41
CA TYR A 940 -14.98 -14.26 19.47
C TYR A 940 -14.10 -14.45 18.22
N VAL A 941 -12.79 -14.48 18.44
CA VAL A 941 -11.78 -14.56 17.38
C VAL A 941 -11.18 -15.96 17.35
N VAL A 942 -11.54 -16.72 16.33
CA VAL A 942 -11.10 -18.09 16.04
C VAL A 942 -9.77 -18.06 15.30
N PHE A 943 -9.74 -17.38 14.15
CA PHE A 943 -8.55 -17.20 13.33
C PHE A 943 -7.88 -15.85 13.63
N PRO A 944 -6.54 -15.79 13.63
CA PRO A 944 -5.87 -14.51 13.71
C PRO A 944 -6.05 -13.75 12.41
N GLY A 945 -6.28 -12.46 12.59
CA GLY A 945 -6.08 -11.40 11.64
C GLY A 945 -5.91 -10.14 12.45
#